data_AF-A0A927M7B1-F1
#
_entry.id   AF-A0A927M7B1-F1
#
_cell.length_a   1.000
_cell.length_b   1.000
_cell.length_c   1.000
_cell.angle_alpha   90.00
_cell.angle_beta   90.00
_cell.angle_gamma   90.00
#
_symmetry.space_group_name_H-M   'P 1'
#
loop_
_entity.id
_entity.type
_entity.pdbx_description
1 polymer ?
#
loop_
_entity_poly.entity_id
_entity_poly.type
_entity_poly.pdbx_seq_one_letter_code
_entity_poly.pdbx_strand_id
1 'polypeptide(L)'
;MPDGVAKIPPAADAEPGPAPGESTLERPAGGSGPQPPNLTRDTESPRDAESTPGAKARHDVESTRGAPVALATPGVADAPVAFDDEERPARRLTGPVDLGVAVVAFAVALLVLWQVFRPLAQGSQFYLIVFLAGVLPLVFLAYRSGLRLPDRLTGRLPARLAPRVPDPDGPPERRRDLPTVADWLLAGLALVVCLYPVIPLAFGNAGGGYDAFLDRQGLLAPVDVVMGALLLVLLVEACRRTTGWILPVVCLVFLGYGYYGGLLPQTWTIAHAGLDFGQIVDAFYNSGSGFYGTPLDVAATYIVLFTIYGAVLDLSGAGRFFVDLSVAAFRRSRSAAGRTAVASGFLLGTVSGSGTATAVSVGAVTWPILRRAGYPAEHAGGMLAAAGVGAILSPPTLGAAAFIVAEYLEVSYLTVLGWAVIPTLLYYLGILLAVEIDARRFKVRPVEVAAGSAWRLLARFGYHFSSLIVIVVLLAVGVSATRSVVYATGLAVLLSFLDRRSWLTPQRLFAALSAGVRGVLPVVAVCAAAGIITATTTKTGLGAQFASLLVRGAQALADDPTVVLALTVVFAAVALSLLGLAVPVTASFIIGWVIIGPALLALGVPAPAAAMFVFYYSVLSEVTPPTALAAVGAAAITGGRTVPTMWQALKYALPAFLAPIAFVLTGPGEYLLGRGSPLEVLWAGLVGCLGVAALAVATGGWLLGVGPAGPVERVLTALAGLLLLYLHPVSIAIGVALIVIAVLIALARRRGTVETGPDDPASAGPPVPGGTTGGGGVTGGEGVAGAGGAPGAGVSGAGGATGGEGATGGGGVTGGDGVTGGAGPGAGAEDAGSRRQEFGSSVGEEAK
;
A
#
# COMPACT_ATOMS: atom_id res chain seq x y z
N MET A 1 -0.02 -28.54 42.37
CA MET A 1 1.16 -28.74 43.22
C MET A 1 2.32 -27.91 42.68
N PRO A 2 3.16 -27.32 43.54
CA PRO A 2 2.89 -27.00 44.96
C PRO A 2 1.87 -25.82 45.07
N ASP A 3 1.11 -25.56 46.14
CA ASP A 3 1.07 -25.93 47.56
C ASP A 3 1.80 -24.97 48.54
N GLY A 4 1.09 -24.60 49.62
CA GLY A 4 1.51 -23.63 50.68
C GLY A 4 0.51 -22.47 50.86
N VAL A 5 -0.71 -22.63 51.42
CA VAL A 5 -1.12 -22.98 52.81
C VAL A 5 -0.96 -21.83 53.83
N ALA A 6 -2.09 -21.15 54.17
CA ALA A 6 -2.34 -20.52 55.47
C ALA A 6 -3.86 -20.28 55.70
N LYS A 7 -4.35 -20.51 56.94
CA LYS A 7 -5.75 -20.37 57.43
C LYS A 7 -5.94 -18.97 58.08
N ILE A 8 -7.10 -18.27 58.12
CA ILE A 8 -8.47 -18.60 58.64
C ILE A 8 -8.43 -18.82 60.18
N PRO A 9 -9.29 -18.25 61.07
CA PRO A 9 -10.74 -17.88 60.97
C PRO A 9 -11.13 -16.49 61.65
N PRO A 10 -12.37 -16.18 62.17
CA PRO A 10 -13.62 -15.91 61.41
C PRO A 10 -14.61 -14.81 61.95
N ALA A 11 -15.72 -14.61 61.21
CA ALA A 11 -17.15 -14.50 61.65
C ALA A 11 -17.83 -13.16 62.11
N ALA A 12 -19.15 -13.14 61.82
CA ALA A 12 -20.29 -12.41 62.41
C ALA A 12 -20.48 -10.89 62.15
N ASP A 13 -21.70 -10.34 61.99
CA ASP A 13 -23.00 -10.85 61.48
C ASP A 13 -24.02 -9.69 61.28
N ALA A 14 -25.22 -10.00 60.74
CA ALA A 14 -26.51 -9.26 60.84
C ALA A 14 -26.82 -8.00 59.98
N GLU A 15 -27.76 -8.18 59.03
CA GLU A 15 -28.85 -7.25 58.66
C GLU A 15 -29.97 -7.24 59.76
N PRO A 16 -31.08 -6.41 59.76
CA PRO A 16 -31.77 -5.77 58.61
C PRO A 16 -32.49 -4.38 58.77
N GLY A 17 -32.52 -3.58 57.68
CA GLY A 17 -33.58 -2.60 57.30
C GLY A 17 -34.02 -1.49 58.28
N PRO A 18 -35.12 -0.74 58.00
CA PRO A 18 -35.86 -0.51 56.75
C PRO A 18 -35.95 1.01 56.36
N ALA A 19 -36.78 1.38 55.37
CA ALA A 19 -37.03 2.77 54.91
C ALA A 19 -38.33 3.38 55.49
N PRO A 20 -38.41 4.73 55.60
CA PRO A 20 -39.28 5.56 54.74
C PRO A 20 -38.57 6.90 54.31
N GLY A 21 -39.12 7.86 53.56
CA GLY A 21 -40.39 7.98 52.82
C GLY A 21 -40.95 9.43 52.82
N GLU A 22 -41.19 10.02 51.65
CA GLU A 22 -41.97 11.27 51.38
C GLU A 22 -41.43 12.64 51.93
N SER A 23 -41.75 13.83 51.38
CA SER A 23 -42.17 14.24 50.00
C SER A 23 -42.09 15.78 49.74
N THR A 24 -42.21 16.18 48.46
CA THR A 24 -42.85 17.42 47.90
C THR A 24 -42.18 18.83 48.02
N LEU A 25 -42.57 19.70 47.06
CA LEU A 25 -42.42 21.17 46.89
C LEU A 25 -41.19 21.70 46.10
N GLU A 26 -41.31 22.69 45.18
CA GLU A 26 -42.41 23.00 44.23
C GLU A 26 -41.89 23.84 43.01
N ARG A 27 -42.79 24.30 42.12
CA ARG A 27 -42.49 25.09 40.89
C ARG A 27 -42.57 26.62 41.13
N PRO A 28 -42.25 27.47 40.12
CA PRO A 28 -43.30 27.95 39.21
C PRO A 28 -42.90 27.97 37.71
N ALA A 29 -43.84 28.30 36.81
CA ALA A 29 -43.63 28.42 35.36
C ALA A 29 -44.62 29.40 34.68
N GLY A 30 -44.25 29.90 33.48
CA GLY A 30 -45.08 30.62 32.49
C GLY A 30 -44.33 30.60 31.14
N GLY A 31 -44.92 30.69 29.95
CA GLY A 31 -46.25 31.16 29.53
C GLY A 31 -46.16 32.61 29.04
N SER A 32 -46.50 33.01 27.81
CA SER A 32 -47.05 32.31 26.61
C SER A 32 -46.68 33.08 25.31
N GLY A 33 -47.05 32.59 24.10
CA GLY A 33 -46.78 33.27 22.80
C GLY A 33 -47.74 34.45 22.47
N PRO A 34 -47.86 34.95 21.20
CA PRO A 34 -47.41 34.36 19.91
C PRO A 34 -46.87 35.30 18.76
N GLN A 35 -46.09 34.72 17.82
CA GLN A 35 -45.98 34.95 16.34
C GLN A 35 -45.82 36.37 15.65
N PRO A 36 -45.50 36.46 14.31
CA PRO A 36 -44.69 37.55 13.70
C PRO A 36 -45.41 38.45 12.65
N PRO A 37 -44.72 39.41 12.00
CA PRO A 37 -44.12 39.26 10.64
C PRO A 37 -42.64 39.75 10.57
N ASN A 38 -41.73 39.46 9.61
CA ASN A 38 -41.67 39.13 8.17
C ASN A 38 -41.18 40.31 7.28
N LEU A 39 -40.19 40.06 6.39
CA LEU A 39 -39.55 40.98 5.41
C LEU A 39 -38.69 42.12 6.03
N THR A 40 -37.67 42.73 5.38
CA THR A 40 -37.21 42.75 3.97
C THR A 40 -35.67 42.74 3.82
N ARG A 41 -35.19 42.76 2.56
CA ARG A 41 -33.81 42.73 2.05
C ARG A 41 -32.92 43.97 2.28
N ASP A 42 -31.60 43.69 2.28
CA ASP A 42 -30.46 44.35 1.60
C ASP A 42 -30.12 45.86 1.77
N THR A 43 -28.82 46.16 1.58
CA THR A 43 -28.13 47.48 1.64
C THR A 43 -28.03 48.09 3.05
N GLU A 44 -27.02 48.88 3.41
CA GLU A 44 -25.95 49.54 2.63
C GLU A 44 -24.62 49.63 3.43
N SER A 45 -23.53 50.11 2.80
CA SER A 45 -22.25 50.45 3.46
C SER A 45 -21.64 51.66 2.78
N PRO A 46 -21.25 52.71 3.54
CA PRO A 46 -19.85 53.19 3.40
C PRO A 46 -19.24 53.92 4.63
N ARG A 47 -17.91 53.78 4.81
CA ARG A 47 -16.91 54.88 5.05
C ARG A 47 -17.05 55.78 6.31
N ASP A 48 -16.06 56.56 6.76
CA ASP A 48 -14.58 56.61 6.65
C ASP A 48 -14.05 57.49 7.81
N ALA A 49 -12.71 57.54 8.00
CA ALA A 49 -11.98 58.57 8.79
C ALA A 49 -12.13 58.53 10.34
N GLU A 50 -11.24 59.10 11.18
CA GLU A 50 -9.96 59.81 10.94
C GLU A 50 -9.01 59.77 12.16
N SER A 51 -7.78 60.28 11.97
CA SER A 51 -6.83 60.83 12.97
C SER A 51 -5.89 59.92 13.80
N THR A 52 -4.70 60.47 14.05
CA THR A 52 -3.49 59.97 14.78
C THR A 52 -2.87 61.19 15.51
N PRO A 53 -1.65 61.21 16.13
CA PRO A 53 -0.79 60.17 16.73
C PRO A 53 -0.17 60.54 18.13
N GLY A 54 0.64 59.63 18.72
CA GLY A 54 1.78 59.96 19.61
C GLY A 54 1.64 59.64 21.12
N ALA A 55 2.70 59.61 21.96
CA ALA A 55 4.16 59.58 21.74
C ALA A 55 4.94 59.25 23.05
N LYS A 56 6.26 58.95 22.97
CA LYS A 56 7.24 58.52 24.03
C LYS A 56 7.19 57.01 24.35
N ALA A 57 8.25 56.19 24.41
CA ALA A 57 9.69 56.30 24.75
C ALA A 57 9.97 56.31 26.28
N ARG A 58 10.91 55.53 26.87
CA ARG A 58 12.10 54.80 26.34
C ARG A 58 12.33 53.42 27.01
N HIS A 59 13.25 52.63 26.44
CA HIS A 59 14.12 51.57 27.01
C HIS A 59 13.74 50.85 28.31
N ASP A 60 13.82 49.51 28.25
CA ASP A 60 14.77 48.75 29.09
C ASP A 60 15.25 47.48 28.35
N VAL A 61 16.36 46.87 28.80
CA VAL A 61 16.95 45.67 28.19
C VAL A 61 17.21 44.61 29.26
N GLU A 62 16.41 43.55 29.27
CA GLU A 62 16.63 42.38 30.13
C GLU A 62 16.25 41.10 29.36
N SER A 63 16.99 40.01 29.56
CA SER A 63 16.85 38.80 28.73
C SER A 63 15.95 37.75 29.37
N THR A 64 14.96 37.22 28.64
CA THR A 64 14.27 35.99 29.06
C THR A 64 13.86 35.09 27.89
N ARG A 65 14.65 34.02 27.71
CA ARG A 65 14.28 32.68 27.21
C ARG A 65 13.19 32.62 26.12
N GLY A 66 13.61 32.57 24.86
CA GLY A 66 12.71 32.35 23.73
C GLY A 66 11.95 31.01 23.81
N ALA A 67 10.62 31.09 23.85
CA ALA A 67 9.75 29.97 23.53
C ALA A 67 9.80 29.68 22.01
N PRO A 68 9.70 28.42 21.57
CA PRO A 68 9.56 28.13 20.14
C PRO A 68 8.22 28.68 19.64
N VAL A 69 8.26 29.53 18.61
CA VAL A 69 7.07 30.13 18.00
C VAL A 69 6.19 29.00 17.45
N ALA A 70 4.99 28.87 17.99
CA ALA A 70 3.98 27.97 17.44
C ALA A 70 3.48 28.55 16.12
N LEU A 71 3.62 27.80 15.02
CA LEU A 71 3.05 28.16 13.72
C LEU A 71 1.53 27.93 13.70
N ALA A 72 0.81 28.77 14.46
CA ALA A 72 -0.64 28.88 14.40
C ALA A 72 -1.04 29.67 13.15
N THR A 73 -1.10 29.01 11.99
CA THR A 73 -1.70 29.58 10.77
C THR A 73 -3.22 29.46 10.84
N PRO A 74 -3.99 30.56 10.94
CA PRO A 74 -5.44 30.51 10.82
C PRO A 74 -5.84 30.24 9.36
N GLY A 75 -6.96 29.54 9.14
CA GLY A 75 -7.64 29.51 7.84
C GLY A 75 -7.44 28.28 6.95
N VAL A 76 -6.85 27.18 7.45
CA VAL A 76 -7.07 25.84 6.88
C VAL A 76 -7.75 25.00 7.95
N ALA A 77 -9.03 24.69 7.74
CA ALA A 77 -9.80 23.87 8.68
C ALA A 77 -9.35 22.41 8.61
N ASP A 78 -9.49 21.68 9.73
CA ASP A 78 -9.39 20.22 9.80
C ASP A 78 -10.57 19.57 9.06
N ALA A 79 -10.56 19.67 7.73
CA ALA A 79 -11.44 18.91 6.84
C ALA A 79 -10.77 17.54 6.58
N PRO A 80 -11.22 16.44 7.22
CA PRO A 80 -10.70 15.12 6.90
C PRO A 80 -11.19 14.74 5.50
N VAL A 81 -10.35 14.97 4.49
CA VAL A 81 -10.55 14.44 3.14
C VAL A 81 -10.71 12.93 3.26
N ALA A 82 -11.92 12.43 3.01
CA ALA A 82 -12.28 11.05 3.21
C ALA A 82 -11.70 10.20 2.07
N PHE A 83 -10.43 9.85 2.20
CA PHE A 83 -9.79 8.84 1.39
C PHE A 83 -10.12 7.46 1.97
N ASP A 84 -10.86 6.64 1.23
CA ASP A 84 -11.06 5.22 1.54
C ASP A 84 -9.77 4.46 1.21
N ASP A 85 -8.81 4.60 2.12
CA ASP A 85 -7.62 3.78 2.26
C ASP A 85 -8.09 2.34 2.56
N GLU A 86 -7.84 1.36 1.68
CA GLU A 86 -8.42 0.00 1.78
C GLU A 86 -8.08 -0.71 3.11
N GLU A 87 -7.01 -0.27 3.77
CA GLU A 87 -6.56 -0.77 5.07
C GLU A 87 -7.31 -0.16 6.28
N ARG A 88 -8.17 0.86 6.09
CA ARG A 88 -8.82 1.59 7.21
C ARG A 88 -10.26 1.14 7.52
N PRO A 89 -10.69 1.15 8.80
CA PRO A 89 -12.07 0.85 9.18
C PRO A 89 -13.10 1.80 8.54
N ALA A 90 -13.95 1.25 7.67
CA ALA A 90 -15.00 2.00 6.95
C ALA A 90 -16.12 2.58 7.84
N ARG A 91 -16.17 2.22 9.14
CA ARG A 91 -17.10 2.78 10.13
C ARG A 91 -16.39 3.62 11.18
N ARG A 92 -16.86 4.87 11.36
CA ARG A 92 -16.60 5.65 12.57
C ARG A 92 -17.60 5.26 13.67
N LEU A 93 -17.33 4.12 14.31
CA LEU A 93 -18.07 3.66 15.49
C LEU A 93 -18.04 4.73 16.60
N THR A 94 -19.11 4.81 17.40
CA THR A 94 -19.16 5.73 18.56
C THR A 94 -19.96 5.11 19.72
N GLY A 95 -19.64 5.52 20.95
CA GLY A 95 -20.35 5.06 22.15
C GLY A 95 -19.99 3.63 22.57
N PRO A 96 -20.90 2.87 23.20
CA PRO A 96 -20.57 1.59 23.82
C PRO A 96 -20.12 0.51 22.83
N VAL A 97 -20.54 0.58 21.56
CA VAL A 97 -20.11 -0.36 20.52
C VAL A 97 -18.64 -0.14 20.14
N ASP A 98 -18.20 1.12 20.05
CA ASP A 98 -16.79 1.43 19.82
C ASP A 98 -15.92 0.95 20.99
N LEU A 99 -16.39 1.15 22.23
CA LEU A 99 -15.72 0.64 23.42
C LEU A 99 -15.64 -0.90 23.42
N GLY A 100 -16.71 -1.61 23.07
CA GLY A 100 -16.71 -3.07 22.96
C GLY A 100 -15.71 -3.59 21.90
N VAL A 101 -15.73 -3.00 20.70
CA VAL A 101 -14.77 -3.30 19.62
C VAL A 101 -13.34 -2.93 20.06
N ALA A 102 -13.14 -1.88 20.84
CA ALA A 102 -11.82 -1.51 21.37
C ALA A 102 -11.32 -2.50 22.44
N VAL A 103 -12.18 -2.95 23.35
CA VAL A 103 -11.83 -3.93 24.39
C VAL A 103 -11.44 -5.28 23.77
N VAL A 104 -12.18 -5.76 22.77
CA VAL A 104 -11.83 -7.01 22.06
C VAL A 104 -10.54 -6.84 21.23
N ALA A 105 -10.38 -5.73 20.50
CA ALA A 105 -9.14 -5.43 19.78
C ALA A 105 -7.92 -5.32 20.72
N PHE A 106 -8.10 -4.74 21.91
CA PHE A 106 -7.08 -4.68 22.96
C PHE A 106 -6.77 -6.06 23.56
N ALA A 107 -7.78 -6.92 23.76
CA ALA A 107 -7.57 -8.29 24.21
C ALA A 107 -6.80 -9.12 23.17
N VAL A 108 -7.09 -8.95 21.87
CA VAL A 108 -6.29 -9.53 20.78
C VAL A 108 -4.85 -8.98 20.81
N ALA A 109 -4.66 -7.66 21.00
CA ALA A 109 -3.32 -7.10 21.13
C ALA A 109 -2.53 -7.72 22.30
N LEU A 110 -3.16 -7.92 23.46
CA LEU A 110 -2.54 -8.60 24.60
C LEU A 110 -2.23 -10.08 24.30
N LEU A 111 -3.12 -10.80 23.62
CA LEU A 111 -2.89 -12.20 23.22
C LEU A 111 -1.65 -12.31 22.30
N VAL A 112 -1.57 -11.47 21.28
CA VAL A 112 -0.43 -11.40 20.34
C VAL A 112 0.86 -11.08 21.08
N LEU A 113 0.86 -10.04 21.93
CA LEU A 113 2.05 -9.65 22.72
C LEU A 113 2.49 -10.73 23.72
N TRP A 114 1.56 -11.53 24.23
CA TRP A 114 1.83 -12.64 25.15
C TRP A 114 2.39 -13.87 24.44
N GLN A 115 1.83 -14.24 23.27
CA GLN A 115 2.26 -15.37 22.43
C GLN A 115 3.77 -15.29 22.07
N VAL A 116 4.31 -14.08 21.87
CA VAL A 116 5.74 -13.84 21.56
C VAL A 116 6.70 -14.33 22.67
N PHE A 117 6.25 -14.35 23.92
CA PHE A 117 7.02 -14.82 25.08
C PHE A 117 6.56 -16.20 25.59
N ARG A 118 5.29 -16.54 25.40
CA ARG A 118 4.68 -17.81 25.79
C ARG A 118 3.86 -18.38 24.63
N PRO A 119 4.52 -18.98 23.61
CA PRO A 119 3.81 -19.64 22.53
C PRO A 119 2.96 -20.79 23.08
N LEU A 120 1.70 -20.87 22.64
CA LEU A 120 0.76 -21.92 23.03
C LEU A 120 1.31 -23.31 22.69
N ALA A 121 1.33 -24.22 23.68
CA ALA A 121 1.93 -25.55 23.55
C ALA A 121 1.24 -26.47 22.52
N GLN A 122 0.04 -26.10 22.08
CA GLN A 122 -0.77 -26.81 21.07
C GLN A 122 -0.38 -26.46 19.61
N GLY A 123 0.64 -25.63 19.42
CA GLY A 123 1.21 -25.31 18.10
C GLY A 123 0.65 -24.04 17.45
N SER A 124 1.16 -23.72 16.26
CA SER A 124 0.80 -22.51 15.50
C SER A 124 -0.66 -22.52 15.06
N GLN A 125 -1.14 -23.59 14.42
CA GLN A 125 -2.51 -23.69 13.91
C GLN A 125 -3.57 -23.43 15.01
N PHE A 126 -3.35 -23.91 16.24
CA PHE A 126 -4.19 -23.56 17.40
C PHE A 126 -4.23 -22.04 17.67
N TYR A 127 -3.07 -21.38 17.68
CA TYR A 127 -2.98 -19.93 17.83
C TYR A 127 -3.70 -19.19 16.68
N LEU A 128 -3.57 -19.64 15.44
CA LEU A 128 -4.24 -19.03 14.29
C LEU A 128 -5.77 -19.15 14.37
N ILE A 129 -6.28 -20.27 14.87
CA ILE A 129 -7.72 -20.47 15.13
C ILE A 129 -8.22 -19.45 16.16
N VAL A 130 -7.51 -19.29 17.29
CA VAL A 130 -7.90 -18.33 18.36
C VAL A 130 -7.73 -16.88 17.91
N PHE A 131 -6.67 -16.56 17.15
CA PHE A 131 -6.43 -15.23 16.58
C PHE A 131 -7.53 -14.86 15.57
N LEU A 132 -7.86 -15.75 14.64
CA LEU A 132 -8.93 -15.52 13.66
C LEU A 132 -10.30 -15.40 14.35
N ALA A 133 -10.57 -16.18 15.39
CA ALA A 133 -11.77 -16.04 16.21
C ALA A 133 -11.86 -14.67 16.91
N GLY A 134 -10.73 -14.06 17.29
CA GLY A 134 -10.68 -12.70 17.84
C GLY A 134 -10.83 -11.61 16.77
N VAL A 135 -10.29 -11.82 15.57
CA VAL A 135 -10.20 -10.80 14.50
C VAL A 135 -11.40 -10.81 13.55
N LEU A 136 -11.86 -11.96 13.08
CA LEU A 136 -12.90 -12.07 12.06
C LEU A 136 -14.24 -11.44 12.50
N PRO A 137 -14.72 -11.58 13.75
CA PRO A 137 -15.89 -10.86 14.25
C PRO A 137 -15.72 -9.33 14.22
N LEU A 138 -14.51 -8.82 14.45
CA LEU A 138 -14.22 -7.38 14.40
C LEU A 138 -14.35 -6.82 12.98
N VAL A 139 -14.02 -7.62 11.95
CA VAL A 139 -14.23 -7.22 10.55
C VAL A 139 -15.72 -6.91 10.30
N PHE A 140 -16.62 -7.81 10.71
CA PHE A 140 -18.07 -7.63 10.52
C PHE A 140 -18.64 -6.40 11.25
N LEU A 141 -18.10 -6.09 12.43
CA LEU A 141 -18.52 -4.92 13.22
C LEU A 141 -17.91 -3.61 12.67
N ALA A 142 -16.64 -3.60 12.28
CA ALA A 142 -15.91 -2.42 11.85
C ALA A 142 -16.11 -2.04 10.36
N TYR A 143 -16.46 -2.99 9.49
CA TYR A 143 -16.65 -2.77 8.05
C TYR A 143 -18.11 -2.92 7.64
N ARG A 144 -18.54 -2.07 6.70
CA ARG A 144 -19.92 -2.03 6.19
C ARG A 144 -20.16 -3.20 5.23
N SER A 145 -21.36 -3.76 5.25
CA SER A 145 -21.78 -4.78 4.27
C SER A 145 -21.81 -4.24 2.83
N GLY A 146 -22.15 -2.96 2.63
CA GLY A 146 -22.21 -2.32 1.30
C GLY A 146 -23.32 -2.81 0.35
N LEU A 147 -24.01 -3.90 0.70
CA LEU A 147 -25.12 -4.48 -0.05
C LEU A 147 -26.35 -3.56 0.01
N ARG A 148 -26.51 -2.71 -1.02
CA ARG A 148 -27.76 -1.97 -1.26
C ARG A 148 -28.84 -2.96 -1.68
N LEU A 149 -29.89 -3.14 -0.87
CA LEU A 149 -31.09 -3.84 -1.34
C LEU A 149 -31.75 -3.01 -2.46
N PRO A 150 -32.33 -3.63 -3.51
CA PRO A 150 -33.07 -2.91 -4.53
C PRO A 150 -34.28 -2.15 -3.94
N ASP A 151 -34.46 -0.88 -4.32
CA ASP A 151 -35.48 0.01 -3.73
C ASP A 151 -36.93 -0.50 -3.89
N ARG A 152 -37.15 -1.39 -4.86
CA ARG A 152 -38.43 -2.09 -5.07
C ARG A 152 -38.85 -3.00 -3.90
N LEU A 153 -37.93 -3.36 -3.00
CA LEU A 153 -38.19 -4.16 -1.80
C LEU A 153 -38.32 -3.29 -0.53
N THR A 154 -37.51 -2.23 -0.40
CA THR A 154 -37.55 -1.34 0.78
C THR A 154 -38.83 -0.51 0.84
N GLY A 155 -39.44 -0.17 -0.30
CA GLY A 155 -40.73 0.55 -0.38
C GLY A 155 -41.95 -0.16 0.22
N ARG A 156 -41.81 -1.37 0.77
CA ARG A 156 -42.88 -2.11 1.48
C ARG A 156 -42.59 -2.33 2.97
N LEU A 157 -41.44 -1.91 3.49
CA LEU A 157 -41.12 -2.01 4.92
C LEU A 157 -41.76 -0.85 5.70
N PRO A 158 -42.34 -1.08 6.89
CA PRO A 158 -42.83 0.01 7.73
C PRO A 158 -41.67 0.94 8.13
N ALA A 159 -41.92 2.24 8.26
CA ALA A 159 -40.90 3.28 8.41
C ALA A 159 -39.97 3.19 9.64
N ARG A 160 -40.18 2.19 10.53
CA ARG A 160 -39.27 1.83 11.63
C ARG A 160 -38.20 0.79 11.25
N LEU A 161 -38.39 0.07 10.13
CA LEU A 161 -37.53 -1.00 9.62
C LEU A 161 -36.92 -0.68 8.23
N ALA A 162 -37.42 0.33 7.53
CA ALA A 162 -36.82 0.79 6.29
C ALA A 162 -35.39 1.34 6.52
N PRO A 163 -34.37 0.88 5.78
CA PRO A 163 -33.03 1.48 5.83
C PRO A 163 -33.12 2.96 5.42
N ARG A 164 -32.65 3.87 6.29
CA ARG A 164 -32.60 5.31 5.95
C ARG A 164 -31.55 5.54 4.87
N VAL A 165 -31.99 5.75 3.63
CA VAL A 165 -31.14 6.13 2.50
C VAL A 165 -30.37 7.40 2.85
N PRO A 166 -29.02 7.40 2.80
CA PRO A 166 -28.24 8.62 2.97
C PRO A 166 -28.39 9.54 1.76
N ASP A 167 -28.99 10.71 1.98
CA ASP A 167 -28.82 11.89 1.12
C ASP A 167 -27.31 12.16 0.89
N PRO A 168 -26.81 12.15 -0.35
CA PRO A 168 -25.38 12.29 -0.64
C PRO A 168 -24.85 13.72 -0.50
N ASP A 169 -25.71 14.74 -0.60
CA ASP A 169 -25.29 16.16 -0.72
C ASP A 169 -25.33 16.92 0.62
N GLY A 170 -25.69 16.24 1.71
CA GLY A 170 -25.76 16.83 3.06
C GLY A 170 -24.38 17.02 3.74
N PRO A 171 -24.23 18.02 4.62
CA PRO A 171 -22.96 18.34 5.29
C PRO A 171 -22.42 17.18 6.16
N PRO A 172 -21.09 17.08 6.36
CA PRO A 172 -20.43 15.89 6.92
C PRO A 172 -20.58 15.70 8.44
N GLU A 173 -21.46 16.45 9.11
CA GLU A 173 -21.57 16.41 10.57
C GLU A 173 -22.34 15.17 11.10
N ARG A 174 -21.69 14.41 11.97
CA ARG A 174 -22.32 13.54 12.99
C ARG A 174 -23.31 12.46 12.53
N ARG A 175 -23.17 11.89 11.32
CA ARG A 175 -23.83 10.60 11.00
C ARG A 175 -23.24 9.47 11.87
N ARG A 176 -23.94 9.10 12.96
CA ARG A 176 -23.63 7.91 13.78
C ARG A 176 -23.90 6.65 12.96
N ASP A 177 -22.86 5.86 12.73
CA ASP A 177 -22.94 4.64 11.93
C ASP A 177 -22.67 3.42 12.81
N LEU A 178 -23.74 2.73 13.21
CA LEU A 178 -23.70 1.58 14.12
C LEU A 178 -23.88 0.26 13.34
N PRO A 179 -23.32 -0.87 13.81
CA PRO A 179 -23.50 -2.16 13.16
C PRO A 179 -24.96 -2.60 13.14
N THR A 180 -25.37 -3.20 12.03
CA THR A 180 -26.72 -3.74 11.80
C THR A 180 -26.91 -5.03 12.62
N VAL A 181 -28.15 -5.44 12.87
CA VAL A 181 -28.44 -6.77 13.45
C VAL A 181 -27.79 -7.90 12.63
N ALA A 182 -27.78 -7.79 11.30
CA ALA A 182 -27.09 -8.74 10.42
C ALA A 182 -25.56 -8.77 10.64
N ASP A 183 -24.94 -7.64 11.01
CA ASP A 183 -23.50 -7.57 11.28
C ASP A 183 -23.16 -8.23 12.62
N TRP A 184 -24.02 -8.07 13.62
CA TRP A 184 -23.93 -8.79 14.90
C TRP A 184 -24.13 -10.29 14.76
N LEU A 185 -25.09 -10.72 13.92
CA LEU A 185 -25.31 -12.14 13.62
C LEU A 185 -24.12 -12.77 12.89
N LEU A 186 -23.52 -12.07 11.92
CA LEU A 186 -22.31 -12.53 11.23
C LEU A 186 -21.09 -12.55 12.15
N ALA A 187 -20.93 -11.55 13.02
CA ALA A 187 -19.86 -11.52 14.02
C ALA A 187 -19.99 -12.69 15.04
N GLY A 188 -21.20 -12.97 15.52
CA GLY A 188 -21.47 -14.09 16.41
C GLY A 188 -21.26 -15.46 15.72
N LEU A 189 -21.73 -15.61 14.48
CA LEU A 189 -21.52 -16.82 13.68
C LEU A 189 -20.03 -17.05 13.41
N ALA A 190 -19.27 -16.01 13.06
CA ALA A 190 -17.83 -16.09 12.86
C ALA A 190 -17.09 -16.51 14.13
N LEU A 191 -17.46 -15.98 15.30
CA LEU A 191 -16.87 -16.39 16.58
C LEU A 191 -17.11 -17.89 16.87
N VAL A 192 -18.33 -18.38 16.65
CA VAL A 192 -18.68 -19.80 16.85
C VAL A 192 -17.95 -20.70 15.85
N VAL A 193 -17.97 -20.36 14.56
CA VAL A 193 -17.38 -21.17 13.48
C VAL A 193 -15.84 -21.21 13.57
N CYS A 194 -15.20 -20.10 13.98
CA CYS A 194 -13.76 -20.10 14.22
C CYS A 194 -13.39 -20.89 15.49
N LEU A 195 -14.13 -20.78 16.59
CA LEU A 195 -13.79 -21.51 17.82
C LEU A 195 -14.18 -23.00 17.82
N TYR A 196 -15.05 -23.44 16.90
CA TYR A 196 -15.53 -24.83 16.80
C TYR A 196 -14.43 -25.92 16.89
N PRO A 197 -13.29 -25.83 16.20
CA PRO A 197 -12.20 -26.81 16.32
C PRO A 197 -11.57 -26.90 17.71
N VAL A 198 -11.61 -25.81 18.49
CA VAL A 198 -10.93 -25.67 19.79
C VAL A 198 -11.87 -25.97 20.97
N ILE A 199 -13.17 -25.76 20.80
CA ILE A 199 -14.16 -25.98 21.86
C ILE A 199 -14.33 -27.48 22.15
N PRO A 200 -14.21 -27.93 23.43
CA PRO A 200 -14.31 -29.35 23.81
C PRO A 200 -15.75 -29.91 23.80
N LEU A 201 -16.69 -29.26 23.11
CA LEU A 201 -18.06 -29.75 22.94
C LEU A 201 -18.09 -30.75 21.77
N ALA A 202 -18.62 -31.94 22.02
CA ALA A 202 -18.86 -32.94 20.99
C ALA A 202 -20.32 -32.86 20.50
N PHE A 203 -20.52 -32.83 19.18
CA PHE A 203 -21.81 -32.84 18.50
C PHE A 203 -21.93 -34.14 17.70
N GLY A 204 -22.14 -35.26 18.40
CA GLY A 204 -22.03 -36.59 17.81
C GLY A 204 -20.57 -36.94 17.51
N ASN A 205 -20.29 -37.42 16.30
CA ASN A 205 -18.93 -37.79 15.86
C ASN A 205 -18.04 -36.59 15.46
N ALA A 206 -18.33 -35.40 15.98
CA ALA A 206 -17.73 -34.14 15.54
C ALA A 206 -17.51 -33.17 16.72
N GLY A 207 -16.64 -32.17 16.56
CA GLY A 207 -16.14 -31.35 17.68
C GLY A 207 -15.16 -32.13 18.55
N GLY A 208 -15.30 -32.00 19.88
CA GLY A 208 -14.50 -32.75 20.87
C GLY A 208 -13.16 -32.11 21.26
N GLY A 209 -12.88 -30.87 20.81
CA GLY A 209 -11.63 -30.16 21.07
C GLY A 209 -10.55 -30.40 20.01
N TYR A 210 -9.44 -29.68 20.17
CA TYR A 210 -8.43 -29.50 19.12
C TYR A 210 -7.74 -30.80 18.70
N ASP A 211 -7.39 -31.66 19.65
CA ASP A 211 -6.68 -32.91 19.35
C ASP A 211 -7.59 -33.84 18.53
N ALA A 212 -8.86 -33.98 18.94
CA ALA A 212 -9.86 -34.73 18.20
C ALA A 212 -10.21 -34.13 16.82
N PHE A 213 -9.98 -32.82 16.61
CA PHE A 213 -10.10 -32.17 15.30
C PHE A 213 -8.91 -32.52 14.38
N LEU A 214 -7.69 -32.57 14.91
CA LEU A 214 -6.51 -33.03 14.17
C LEU A 214 -6.62 -34.53 13.80
N ASP A 215 -7.14 -35.36 14.70
CA ASP A 215 -7.36 -36.79 14.44
C ASP A 215 -8.37 -37.09 13.31
N ARG A 216 -9.14 -36.09 12.85
CA ARG A 216 -10.12 -36.19 11.73
C ARG A 216 -9.64 -35.61 10.41
N GLN A 217 -8.36 -35.24 10.27
CA GLN A 217 -7.81 -34.76 9.00
C GLN A 217 -8.03 -35.79 7.87
N GLY A 218 -8.54 -35.34 6.71
CA GLY A 218 -8.92 -36.21 5.59
C GLY A 218 -10.20 -37.05 5.79
N LEU A 219 -10.79 -37.09 6.99
CA LEU A 219 -11.99 -37.87 7.34
C LEU A 219 -13.03 -37.01 8.09
N LEU A 220 -13.36 -35.86 7.51
CA LEU A 220 -14.28 -34.87 8.11
C LEU A 220 -15.65 -35.48 8.41
N ALA A 221 -16.16 -35.23 9.62
CA ALA A 221 -17.57 -35.43 9.89
C ALA A 221 -18.43 -34.40 9.11
N PRO A 222 -19.70 -34.67 8.81
CA PRO A 222 -20.58 -33.72 8.11
C PRO A 222 -20.67 -32.34 8.80
N VAL A 223 -20.53 -32.29 10.13
CA VAL A 223 -20.47 -31.03 10.89
C VAL A 223 -19.17 -30.26 10.63
N ASP A 224 -18.03 -30.94 10.53
CA ASP A 224 -16.75 -30.30 10.19
C ASP A 224 -16.82 -29.67 8.78
N VAL A 225 -17.46 -30.38 7.82
CA VAL A 225 -17.72 -29.85 6.46
C VAL A 225 -18.63 -28.63 6.49
N VAL A 226 -19.71 -28.64 7.29
CA VAL A 226 -20.61 -27.49 7.45
C VAL A 226 -19.88 -26.29 8.08
N MET A 227 -19.07 -26.50 9.11
CA MET A 227 -18.33 -25.42 9.77
C MET A 227 -17.25 -24.82 8.83
N GLY A 228 -16.50 -25.65 8.12
CA GLY A 228 -15.53 -25.18 7.13
C GLY A 228 -16.20 -24.45 5.93
N ALA A 229 -17.37 -24.90 5.49
CA ALA A 229 -18.17 -24.22 4.46
C ALA A 229 -18.75 -22.87 4.95
N LEU A 230 -19.18 -22.79 6.20
CA LEU A 230 -19.58 -21.52 6.82
C LEU A 230 -18.38 -20.56 6.93
N LEU A 231 -17.19 -21.06 7.31
CA LEU A 231 -15.97 -20.24 7.37
C LEU A 231 -15.57 -19.72 5.99
N LEU A 232 -15.67 -20.55 4.94
CA LEU A 232 -15.45 -20.15 3.55
C LEU A 232 -16.33 -18.95 3.16
N VAL A 233 -17.64 -19.04 3.41
CA VAL A 233 -18.60 -17.96 3.11
C VAL A 233 -18.29 -16.70 3.93
N LEU A 234 -17.97 -16.86 5.22
CA LEU A 234 -17.62 -15.75 6.10
C LEU A 234 -16.32 -15.04 5.69
N LEU A 235 -15.29 -15.79 5.28
CA LEU A 235 -14.02 -15.22 4.81
C LEU A 235 -14.17 -14.50 3.47
N VAL A 236 -14.93 -15.06 2.53
CA VAL A 236 -15.24 -14.41 1.25
C VAL A 236 -16.05 -13.12 1.47
N GLU A 237 -17.05 -13.12 2.35
CA GLU A 237 -17.82 -11.92 2.74
C GLU A 237 -16.97 -10.89 3.52
N ALA A 238 -16.10 -11.34 4.43
CA ALA A 238 -15.21 -10.45 5.20
C ALA A 238 -14.20 -9.75 4.27
N CYS A 239 -13.54 -10.51 3.40
CA CYS A 239 -12.69 -9.99 2.33
C CYS A 239 -13.44 -8.99 1.43
N ARG A 240 -14.70 -9.29 1.07
CA ARG A 240 -15.55 -8.37 0.29
C ARG A 240 -15.86 -7.05 1.00
N ARG A 241 -15.93 -7.06 2.33
CA ARG A 241 -16.16 -5.86 3.16
C ARG A 241 -14.91 -5.01 3.36
N THR A 242 -13.73 -5.61 3.30
CA THR A 242 -12.45 -4.92 3.50
C THR A 242 -11.86 -4.40 2.20
N THR A 243 -11.86 -5.20 1.13
CA THR A 243 -11.11 -4.93 -0.12
C THR A 243 -11.98 -5.01 -1.38
N GLY A 244 -13.30 -4.81 -1.22
CA GLY A 244 -14.25 -4.82 -2.34
C GLY A 244 -14.39 -6.17 -3.04
N TRP A 245 -14.98 -6.16 -4.24
CA TRP A 245 -15.44 -7.38 -4.93
C TRP A 245 -14.34 -8.22 -5.60
N ILE A 246 -13.15 -7.67 -5.86
CA ILE A 246 -12.21 -8.30 -6.80
C ILE A 246 -11.57 -9.56 -6.21
N LEU A 247 -10.92 -9.48 -5.05
CA LEU A 247 -10.32 -10.66 -4.41
C LEU A 247 -11.37 -11.75 -4.07
N PRO A 248 -12.59 -11.44 -3.59
CA PRO A 248 -13.69 -12.41 -3.50
C PRO A 248 -14.03 -13.11 -4.81
N VAL A 249 -14.10 -12.37 -5.93
CA VAL A 249 -14.34 -12.96 -7.27
C VAL A 249 -13.18 -13.88 -7.67
N VAL A 250 -11.93 -13.51 -7.40
CA VAL A 250 -10.77 -14.40 -7.62
C VAL A 250 -10.91 -15.67 -6.78
N CYS A 251 -11.20 -15.57 -5.48
CA CYS A 251 -11.40 -16.74 -4.62
C CYS A 251 -12.55 -17.64 -5.12
N LEU A 252 -13.65 -17.06 -5.61
CA LEU A 252 -14.77 -17.81 -6.20
C LEU A 252 -14.41 -18.47 -7.55
N VAL A 253 -13.57 -17.84 -8.37
CA VAL A 253 -13.04 -18.44 -9.61
C VAL A 253 -12.11 -19.63 -9.30
N PHE A 254 -11.22 -19.50 -8.30
CA PHE A 254 -10.38 -20.61 -7.85
C PHE A 254 -11.21 -21.76 -7.25
N LEU A 255 -12.19 -21.47 -6.39
CA LEU A 255 -13.16 -22.45 -5.88
C LEU A 255 -13.91 -23.16 -7.01
N GLY A 256 -14.42 -22.41 -7.99
CA GLY A 256 -15.10 -22.95 -9.16
C GLY A 256 -14.20 -23.82 -10.03
N TYR A 257 -12.94 -23.44 -10.22
CA TYR A 257 -11.93 -24.24 -10.92
C TYR A 257 -11.55 -25.52 -10.16
N GLY A 258 -11.45 -25.46 -8.83
CA GLY A 258 -11.21 -26.62 -7.97
C GLY A 258 -12.32 -27.66 -8.09
N TYR A 259 -13.58 -27.23 -8.13
CA TYR A 259 -14.73 -28.13 -8.28
C TYR A 259 -14.95 -28.60 -9.73
N TYR A 260 -15.07 -27.67 -10.68
CA TYR A 260 -15.44 -27.98 -12.08
C TYR A 260 -14.26 -28.35 -12.99
N GLY A 261 -13.01 -28.38 -12.49
CA GLY A 261 -11.84 -28.68 -13.31
C GLY A 261 -11.86 -30.06 -13.99
N GLY A 262 -12.57 -31.03 -13.40
CA GLY A 262 -12.84 -32.35 -14.01
C GLY A 262 -13.73 -32.30 -15.26
N LEU A 263 -14.48 -31.21 -15.46
CA LEU A 263 -15.29 -30.98 -16.67
C LEU A 263 -14.51 -30.27 -17.78
N LEU A 264 -13.27 -29.84 -17.53
CA LEU A 264 -12.43 -29.25 -18.57
C LEU A 264 -11.99 -30.32 -19.58
N PRO A 265 -11.82 -29.96 -20.87
CA PRO A 265 -11.29 -30.88 -21.86
C PRO A 265 -9.92 -31.39 -21.40
N GLN A 266 -9.76 -32.70 -21.25
CA GLN A 266 -8.52 -33.33 -20.75
C GLN A 266 -7.33 -33.18 -21.73
N THR A 267 -7.55 -32.56 -22.89
CA THR A 267 -6.51 -32.10 -23.83
C THR A 267 -5.88 -30.76 -23.43
N TRP A 268 -6.48 -30.02 -22.48
CA TRP A 268 -5.96 -28.75 -21.98
C TRP A 268 -5.02 -28.99 -20.80
N THR A 269 -3.86 -28.34 -20.79
CA THR A 269 -2.84 -28.50 -19.72
C THR A 269 -3.30 -28.01 -18.34
N ILE A 270 -4.42 -27.28 -18.26
CA ILE A 270 -5.02 -26.81 -17.01
C ILE A 270 -6.15 -27.72 -16.50
N ALA A 271 -6.47 -28.82 -17.19
CA ALA A 271 -7.43 -29.80 -16.69
C ALA A 271 -6.84 -30.60 -15.53
N HIS A 272 -7.70 -31.02 -14.60
CA HIS A 272 -7.36 -31.91 -13.48
C HIS A 272 -8.56 -32.81 -13.17
N ALA A 273 -8.46 -33.68 -12.17
CA ALA A 273 -9.49 -34.68 -11.86
C ALA A 273 -10.81 -34.09 -11.31
N GLY A 274 -10.82 -32.82 -10.90
CA GLY A 274 -11.84 -32.25 -10.04
C GLY A 274 -11.56 -32.55 -8.56
N LEU A 275 -12.22 -31.81 -7.68
CA LEU A 275 -12.20 -32.02 -6.22
C LEU A 275 -13.64 -32.00 -5.69
N ASP A 276 -14.01 -33.02 -4.92
CA ASP A 276 -15.30 -33.05 -4.24
C ASP A 276 -15.42 -31.91 -3.22
N PHE A 277 -16.64 -31.41 -2.97
CA PHE A 277 -16.84 -30.30 -2.03
C PHE A 277 -16.28 -30.59 -0.62
N GLY A 278 -16.35 -31.84 -0.15
CA GLY A 278 -15.71 -32.26 1.10
C GLY A 278 -14.18 -32.21 1.07
N GLN A 279 -13.55 -32.54 -0.07
CA GLN A 279 -12.10 -32.45 -0.27
C GLN A 279 -11.64 -30.98 -0.36
N ILE A 280 -12.46 -30.12 -0.97
CA ILE A 280 -12.22 -28.67 -1.00
C ILE A 280 -12.28 -28.09 0.42
N VAL A 281 -13.28 -28.48 1.23
CA VAL A 281 -13.37 -28.02 2.63
C VAL A 281 -12.24 -28.56 3.50
N ASP A 282 -11.80 -29.83 3.34
CA ASP A 282 -10.57 -30.34 3.97
C ASP A 282 -9.34 -29.51 3.58
N ALA A 283 -9.16 -29.28 2.27
CA ALA A 283 -8.05 -28.52 1.73
C ALA A 283 -8.01 -27.06 2.22
N PHE A 284 -9.13 -26.48 2.64
CA PHE A 284 -9.18 -25.12 3.16
C PHE A 284 -9.19 -25.04 4.69
N TYR A 285 -9.84 -25.97 5.39
CA TYR A 285 -10.08 -25.90 6.84
C TYR A 285 -9.03 -26.67 7.67
N ASN A 286 -8.54 -27.79 7.14
CA ASN A 286 -7.58 -28.67 7.83
C ASN A 286 -6.14 -28.46 7.35
N SER A 287 -5.94 -28.29 6.05
CA SER A 287 -4.62 -28.18 5.43
C SER A 287 -3.84 -26.93 5.88
N GLY A 288 -2.55 -27.09 6.16
CA GLY A 288 -1.60 -25.98 6.38
C GLY A 288 -1.34 -25.07 5.17
N SER A 289 -2.00 -25.33 4.03
CA SER A 289 -2.05 -24.43 2.86
C SER A 289 -3.36 -23.64 2.73
N GLY A 290 -4.34 -23.91 3.58
CA GLY A 290 -5.69 -23.31 3.57
C GLY A 290 -5.82 -22.03 4.40
N PHE A 291 -6.98 -21.83 5.02
CA PHE A 291 -7.30 -20.63 5.83
C PHE A 291 -6.26 -20.37 6.94
N TYR A 292 -5.77 -21.45 7.57
CA TYR A 292 -4.76 -21.42 8.63
C TYR A 292 -3.33 -21.62 8.11
N GLY A 293 -3.09 -21.38 6.82
CA GLY A 293 -1.77 -21.50 6.22
C GLY A 293 -0.87 -20.27 6.42
N THR A 294 0.33 -20.33 5.84
CA THR A 294 1.42 -19.35 5.97
C THR A 294 0.98 -17.88 5.84
N PRO A 295 0.08 -17.47 4.92
CA PRO A 295 -0.39 -16.09 4.86
C PRO A 295 -1.06 -15.60 6.15
N LEU A 296 -1.90 -16.43 6.78
CA LEU A 296 -2.56 -16.07 8.03
C LEU A 296 -1.59 -16.14 9.19
N ASP A 297 -0.64 -17.09 9.20
CA ASP A 297 0.43 -17.10 10.21
C ASP A 297 1.18 -15.78 10.21
N VAL A 298 1.72 -15.39 9.05
CA VAL A 298 2.50 -14.15 8.92
C VAL A 298 1.70 -12.91 9.35
N ALA A 299 0.39 -12.89 9.08
CA ALA A 299 -0.50 -11.83 9.56
C ALA A 299 -0.69 -11.82 11.09
N ALA A 300 -0.76 -12.99 11.71
CA ALA A 300 -0.95 -13.20 13.14
C ALA A 300 0.34 -13.14 13.98
N THR A 301 1.50 -13.39 13.38
CA THR A 301 2.81 -13.44 14.07
C THR A 301 3.66 -12.20 13.82
N TYR A 302 3.74 -11.70 12.58
CA TYR A 302 4.55 -10.51 12.26
C TYR A 302 3.70 -9.25 12.04
N ILE A 303 2.78 -9.25 11.07
CA ILE A 303 2.18 -8.00 10.57
C ILE A 303 1.45 -7.26 11.70
N VAL A 304 0.61 -7.95 12.47
CA VAL A 304 -0.12 -7.37 13.62
C VAL A 304 0.82 -6.70 14.65
N LEU A 305 2.00 -7.25 14.92
CA LEU A 305 2.97 -6.64 15.84
C LEU A 305 3.57 -5.35 15.28
N PHE A 306 3.89 -5.32 13.98
CA PHE A 306 4.42 -4.13 13.33
C PHE A 306 3.34 -3.03 13.17
N THR A 307 2.07 -3.40 12.91
CA THR A 307 0.95 -2.44 12.94
C THR A 307 0.71 -1.87 14.35
N ILE A 308 0.84 -2.70 15.40
CA ILE A 308 0.80 -2.26 16.81
C ILE A 308 1.96 -1.29 17.11
N TYR A 309 3.18 -1.61 16.69
CA TYR A 309 4.36 -0.75 16.86
C TYR A 309 4.19 0.61 16.16
N GLY A 310 3.72 0.61 14.91
CA GLY A 310 3.43 1.82 14.14
C GLY A 310 2.38 2.71 14.82
N ALA A 311 1.28 2.11 15.30
CA ALA A 311 0.25 2.84 16.04
C ALA A 311 0.76 3.43 17.37
N VAL A 312 1.60 2.70 18.11
CA VAL A 312 2.26 3.20 19.33
C VAL A 312 3.21 4.35 19.01
N LEU A 313 3.97 4.28 17.91
CA LEU A 313 4.87 5.36 17.50
C LEU A 313 4.12 6.62 17.04
N ASP A 314 3.04 6.50 16.27
CA ASP A 314 2.25 7.66 15.83
C ASP A 314 1.60 8.38 17.02
N LEU A 315 0.97 7.65 17.95
CA LEU A 315 0.42 8.25 19.17
C LEU A 315 1.51 8.80 20.12
N SER A 316 2.77 8.37 19.99
CA SER A 316 3.92 9.00 20.67
C SER A 316 4.37 10.33 20.00
N GLY A 317 3.76 10.73 18.88
CA GLY A 317 4.07 11.97 18.18
C GLY A 317 5.28 11.90 17.24
N ALA A 318 5.86 10.72 17.03
CA ALA A 318 7.06 10.52 16.22
C ALA A 318 6.91 11.08 14.78
N GLY A 319 5.72 10.97 14.20
CA GLY A 319 5.46 11.39 12.83
C GLY A 319 5.72 12.88 12.56
N ARG A 320 5.41 13.76 13.52
CA ARG A 320 5.74 15.20 13.41
C ARG A 320 7.24 15.45 13.51
N PHE A 321 7.92 14.75 14.41
CA PHE A 321 9.36 14.83 14.58
C PHE A 321 10.13 14.43 13.31
N PHE A 322 9.71 13.38 12.58
CA PHE A 322 10.37 12.98 11.34
C PHE A 322 10.25 14.04 10.22
N VAL A 323 9.11 14.73 10.13
CA VAL A 323 8.94 15.85 9.19
C VAL A 323 9.80 17.05 9.61
N ASP A 324 9.73 17.47 10.88
CA ASP A 324 10.53 18.59 11.40
C ASP A 324 12.05 18.34 11.27
N LEU A 325 12.50 17.11 11.47
CA LEU A 325 13.90 16.71 11.27
C LEU A 325 14.30 16.78 9.78
N SER A 326 13.43 16.32 8.88
CA SER A 326 13.66 16.39 7.43
C SER A 326 13.77 17.84 6.95
N VAL A 327 12.88 18.72 7.43
CA VAL A 327 12.94 20.18 7.17
C VAL A 327 14.27 20.74 7.69
N ALA A 328 14.65 20.40 8.93
CA ALA A 328 15.86 20.91 9.57
C ALA A 328 17.15 20.42 8.88
N ALA A 329 17.15 19.19 8.34
CA ALA A 329 18.29 18.61 7.64
C ALA A 329 18.56 19.30 6.29
N PHE A 330 17.51 19.55 5.49
CA PHE A 330 17.66 20.09 4.13
C PHE A 330 17.58 21.63 4.03
N ARG A 331 17.42 22.34 5.15
CA ARG A 331 17.20 23.81 5.26
C ARG A 331 18.11 24.71 4.42
N ARG A 332 19.33 24.27 4.07
CA ARG A 332 20.33 25.03 3.29
C ARG A 332 20.39 24.68 1.79
N SER A 333 19.57 23.76 1.30
CA SER A 333 19.58 23.33 -0.12
C SER A 333 18.75 24.25 -1.02
N ARG A 334 19.19 24.46 -2.27
CA ARG A 334 18.36 25.10 -3.32
C ARG A 334 17.10 24.29 -3.64
N SER A 335 17.17 22.97 -3.54
CA SER A 335 16.07 22.01 -3.72
C SER A 335 15.50 21.50 -2.38
N ALA A 336 15.60 22.30 -1.30
CA ALA A 336 15.20 21.91 0.06
C ALA A 336 13.78 21.34 0.16
N ALA A 337 12.80 21.98 -0.48
CA ALA A 337 11.39 21.58 -0.39
C ALA A 337 11.16 20.13 -0.89
N GLY A 338 11.67 19.78 -2.06
CA GLY A 338 11.56 18.43 -2.62
C GLY A 338 12.31 17.39 -1.81
N ARG A 339 13.57 17.67 -1.43
CA ARG A 339 14.37 16.74 -0.60
C ARG A 339 13.74 16.49 0.77
N THR A 340 13.13 17.53 1.36
CA THR A 340 12.36 17.44 2.61
C THR A 340 11.16 16.52 2.46
N ALA A 341 10.37 16.65 1.39
CA ALA A 341 9.22 15.79 1.14
C ALA A 341 9.62 14.32 0.98
N VAL A 342 10.68 14.04 0.21
CA VAL A 342 11.19 12.69 -0.02
C VAL A 342 11.74 12.06 1.26
N ALA A 343 12.54 12.79 2.04
CA ALA A 343 13.08 12.32 3.31
C ALA A 343 11.99 12.12 4.38
N SER A 344 10.96 12.98 4.40
CA SER A 344 9.79 12.80 5.26
C SER A 344 9.02 11.54 4.89
N GLY A 345 8.86 11.23 3.59
CA GLY A 345 8.26 9.99 3.11
C GLY A 345 9.00 8.75 3.59
N PHE A 346 10.31 8.71 3.40
CA PHE A 346 11.19 7.63 3.87
C PHE A 346 11.10 7.41 5.40
N LEU A 347 11.28 8.48 6.18
CA LEU A 347 11.32 8.39 7.65
C LEU A 347 9.95 8.14 8.30
N LEU A 348 8.86 8.63 7.70
CA LEU A 348 7.51 8.39 8.23
C LEU A 348 6.96 7.04 7.78
N GLY A 349 7.11 6.68 6.51
CA GLY A 349 6.44 5.51 5.95
C GLY A 349 7.06 4.18 6.33
N THR A 350 8.36 4.17 6.66
CA THR A 350 8.98 3.01 7.34
C THR A 350 8.25 2.72 8.65
N VAL A 351 7.84 3.72 9.41
CA VAL A 351 7.02 3.52 10.62
C VAL A 351 5.56 3.20 10.29
N SER A 352 5.00 3.77 9.22
CA SER A 352 3.57 3.60 8.89
C SER A 352 3.21 2.29 8.18
N GLY A 353 4.15 1.63 7.50
CA GLY A 353 3.92 0.40 6.71
C GLY A 353 3.05 0.55 5.45
N SER A 354 2.40 1.70 5.27
CA SER A 354 1.38 1.96 4.24
C SER A 354 1.75 3.18 3.39
N GLY A 355 1.83 3.00 2.07
CA GLY A 355 2.35 3.99 1.12
C GLY A 355 1.35 5.11 0.82
N THR A 356 0.07 4.76 0.70
CA THR A 356 -1.08 5.68 0.61
C THR A 356 -1.14 6.60 1.83
N ALA A 357 -1.17 6.02 3.03
CA ALA A 357 -1.22 6.74 4.30
C ALA A 357 -0.01 7.68 4.46
N THR A 358 1.18 7.26 4.05
CA THR A 358 2.40 8.07 4.10
C THR A 358 2.35 9.24 3.11
N ALA A 359 1.99 8.99 1.84
CA ALA A 359 1.87 10.03 0.82
C ALA A 359 0.85 11.11 1.23
N VAL A 360 -0.26 10.69 1.84
CA VAL A 360 -1.29 11.58 2.40
C VAL A 360 -0.75 12.39 3.60
N SER A 361 -0.14 11.73 4.58
CA SER A 361 0.29 12.36 5.83
C SER A 361 1.47 13.33 5.63
N VAL A 362 2.46 12.97 4.80
CA VAL A 362 3.55 13.87 4.40
C VAL A 362 3.04 14.95 3.46
N GLY A 363 2.13 14.61 2.55
CA GLY A 363 1.53 15.55 1.60
C GLY A 363 0.86 16.73 2.31
N ALA A 364 0.04 16.45 3.33
CA ALA A 364 -0.67 17.48 4.09
C ALA A 364 0.27 18.56 4.69
N VAL A 365 1.45 18.17 5.18
CA VAL A 365 2.41 19.09 5.81
C VAL A 365 3.35 19.76 4.78
N THR A 366 3.79 19.02 3.76
CA THR A 366 4.81 19.50 2.82
C THR A 366 4.27 20.17 1.56
N TRP A 367 3.02 19.92 1.15
CA TRP A 367 2.42 20.57 -0.02
C TRP A 367 2.44 22.12 0.09
N PRO A 368 2.13 22.75 1.24
CA PRO A 368 2.30 24.19 1.42
C PRO A 368 3.74 24.68 1.24
N ILE A 369 4.76 23.82 1.39
CA ILE A 369 6.17 24.16 1.16
C ILE A 369 6.49 24.00 -0.34
N LEU A 370 6.12 22.88 -0.95
CA LEU A 370 6.31 22.58 -2.38
C LEU A 370 5.63 23.62 -3.29
N ARG A 371 4.38 24.01 -2.96
CA ARG A 371 3.62 25.04 -3.68
C ARG A 371 4.29 26.42 -3.59
N ARG A 372 4.82 26.82 -2.42
CA ARG A 372 5.57 28.08 -2.26
C ARG A 372 6.91 28.07 -3.00
N ALA A 373 7.54 26.90 -3.14
CA ALA A 373 8.78 26.72 -3.89
C ALA A 373 8.55 26.77 -5.42
N GLY A 374 7.33 26.45 -5.89
CA GLY A 374 6.93 26.54 -7.29
C GLY A 374 6.77 25.19 -8.01
N TYR A 375 6.64 24.07 -7.29
CA TYR A 375 6.38 22.77 -7.92
C TYR A 375 4.93 22.69 -8.47
N PRO A 376 4.72 22.18 -9.71
CA PRO A 376 3.38 21.90 -10.23
C PRO A 376 2.65 20.83 -9.41
N ALA A 377 1.33 20.96 -9.26
CA ALA A 377 0.51 20.10 -8.39
C ALA A 377 0.61 18.60 -8.73
N GLU A 378 0.61 18.23 -10.01
CA GLU A 378 0.70 16.81 -10.41
C GLU A 378 2.11 16.22 -10.27
N HIS A 379 3.17 17.06 -10.35
CA HIS A 379 4.55 16.62 -10.11
C HIS A 379 4.82 16.48 -8.59
N ALA A 380 4.36 17.45 -7.80
CA ALA A 380 4.37 17.35 -6.34
C ALA A 380 3.59 16.13 -5.84
N GLY A 381 2.39 15.87 -6.39
CA GLY A 381 1.58 14.71 -6.03
C GLY A 381 2.27 13.38 -6.39
N GLY A 382 2.85 13.27 -7.60
CA GLY A 382 3.59 12.08 -8.00
C GLY A 382 4.83 11.82 -7.16
N MET A 383 5.55 12.89 -6.78
CA MET A 383 6.73 12.82 -5.91
C MET A 383 6.35 12.33 -4.50
N LEU A 384 5.23 12.80 -3.95
CA LEU A 384 4.71 12.37 -2.65
C LEU A 384 4.23 10.91 -2.67
N ALA A 385 3.54 10.50 -3.73
CA ALA A 385 3.11 9.13 -3.93
C ALA A 385 4.29 8.14 -3.99
N ALA A 386 5.31 8.45 -4.79
CA ALA A 386 6.52 7.62 -4.88
C ALA A 386 7.32 7.63 -3.57
N ALA A 387 7.48 8.79 -2.92
CA ALA A 387 8.18 8.87 -1.63
C ALA A 387 7.46 8.10 -0.50
N GLY A 388 6.14 7.94 -0.59
CA GLY A 388 5.33 7.11 0.31
C GLY A 388 5.44 5.62 0.01
N VAL A 389 5.23 5.19 -1.24
CA VAL A 389 5.29 3.75 -1.62
C VAL A 389 6.71 3.19 -1.48
N GLY A 390 7.75 4.00 -1.71
CA GLY A 390 9.14 3.61 -1.40
C GLY A 390 9.40 3.24 0.06
N ALA A 391 8.55 3.69 0.97
CA ALA A 391 8.71 3.41 2.39
C ALA A 391 8.20 2.01 2.75
N ILE A 392 7.24 1.45 1.99
CA ILE A 392 6.90 0.02 1.99
C ILE A 392 8.11 -0.83 1.54
N LEU A 393 8.92 -0.29 0.63
CA LEU A 393 10.12 -0.96 0.12
C LEU A 393 11.35 -0.83 1.05
N SER A 394 11.25 -0.08 2.15
CA SER A 394 12.39 0.34 2.98
C SER A 394 12.56 -0.46 4.28
N PRO A 395 13.77 -0.95 4.59
CA PRO A 395 14.14 -1.41 5.94
C PRO A 395 13.95 -0.32 7.02
N PRO A 396 13.68 -0.70 8.29
CA PRO A 396 13.79 -2.05 8.87
C PRO A 396 12.43 -2.70 9.16
N THR A 397 11.37 -2.26 8.50
CA THR A 397 9.97 -2.68 8.71
C THR A 397 9.38 -3.32 7.46
N LEU A 398 9.64 -2.74 6.28
CA LEU A 398 9.11 -3.16 4.99
C LEU A 398 7.57 -3.28 4.96
N GLY A 399 7.03 -3.64 3.80
CA GLY A 399 5.62 -4.01 3.65
C GLY A 399 5.32 -5.40 4.21
N ALA A 400 4.05 -5.65 4.51
CA ALA A 400 3.49 -6.94 4.91
C ALA A 400 4.07 -8.14 4.13
N ALA A 401 4.18 -8.01 2.80
CA ALA A 401 4.69 -9.04 1.91
C ALA A 401 6.15 -9.45 2.18
N ALA A 402 7.00 -8.62 2.78
CA ALA A 402 8.39 -8.97 3.10
C ALA A 402 8.51 -10.01 4.22
N PHE A 403 7.55 -10.05 5.15
CA PHE A 403 7.45 -11.14 6.12
C PHE A 403 7.04 -12.46 5.43
N ILE A 404 6.18 -12.39 4.40
CA ILE A 404 5.79 -13.56 3.61
C ILE A 404 6.98 -14.06 2.75
N VAL A 405 7.84 -13.17 2.23
CA VAL A 405 9.13 -13.54 1.61
C VAL A 405 10.04 -14.29 2.59
N ALA A 406 10.13 -13.83 3.84
CA ALA A 406 10.96 -14.48 4.85
C ALA A 406 10.45 -15.90 5.15
N GLU A 407 9.15 -16.04 5.36
CA GLU A 407 8.50 -17.31 5.72
C GLU A 407 8.49 -18.32 4.56
N TYR A 408 8.15 -17.89 3.33
CA TYR A 408 8.15 -18.77 2.13
C TYR A 408 9.54 -19.23 1.67
N LEU A 409 10.61 -18.59 2.15
CA LEU A 409 11.99 -19.01 1.89
C LEU A 409 12.69 -19.62 3.12
N GLU A 410 11.98 -19.74 4.25
CA GLU A 410 12.51 -20.21 5.54
C GLU A 410 13.79 -19.44 5.99
N VAL A 411 13.89 -18.15 5.63
CA VAL A 411 15.04 -17.29 5.98
C VAL A 411 14.73 -16.32 7.10
N SER A 412 15.78 -15.90 7.83
CA SER A 412 15.62 -14.81 8.80
C SER A 412 15.11 -13.53 8.12
N TYR A 413 14.18 -12.84 8.76
CA TYR A 413 13.69 -11.54 8.29
C TYR A 413 14.81 -10.48 8.18
N LEU A 414 15.89 -10.58 8.99
CA LEU A 414 17.09 -9.74 8.81
C LEU A 414 17.76 -9.96 7.44
N THR A 415 17.73 -11.19 6.91
CA THR A 415 18.24 -11.53 5.59
C THR A 415 17.47 -10.79 4.49
N VAL A 416 16.13 -10.76 4.59
CA VAL A 416 15.24 -10.03 3.67
C VAL A 416 15.46 -8.52 3.77
N LEU A 417 15.65 -7.99 4.98
CA LEU A 417 16.07 -6.59 5.20
C LEU A 417 17.37 -6.27 4.46
N GLY A 418 18.38 -7.15 4.55
CA GLY A 418 19.65 -7.03 3.85
C GLY A 418 19.47 -6.94 2.33
N TRP A 419 18.67 -7.85 1.76
CA TRP A 419 18.34 -7.86 0.32
C TRP A 419 17.66 -6.57 -0.15
N ALA A 420 16.88 -5.91 0.72
CA ALA A 420 16.18 -4.67 0.40
C ALA A 420 17.05 -3.39 0.51
N VAL A 421 18.22 -3.43 1.17
CA VAL A 421 19.03 -2.21 1.42
C VAL A 421 19.45 -1.50 0.12
N ILE A 422 20.11 -2.20 -0.79
CA ILE A 422 20.67 -1.58 -2.00
C ILE A 422 19.55 -1.13 -2.96
N PRO A 423 18.49 -1.91 -3.25
CA PRO A 423 17.39 -1.43 -4.07
C PRO A 423 16.64 -0.23 -3.44
N THR A 424 16.53 -0.17 -2.10
CA THR A 424 16.00 1.02 -1.39
C THR A 424 16.86 2.25 -1.64
N LEU A 425 18.18 2.14 -1.51
CA LEU A 425 19.12 3.23 -1.78
C LEU A 425 19.04 3.68 -3.24
N LEU A 426 18.96 2.75 -4.19
CA LEU A 426 18.78 3.05 -5.62
C LEU A 426 17.43 3.74 -5.91
N TYR A 427 16.35 3.32 -5.25
CA TYR A 427 15.03 3.96 -5.39
C TYR A 427 15.04 5.41 -4.92
N TYR A 428 15.47 5.66 -3.68
CA TYR A 428 15.49 7.01 -3.12
C TYR A 428 16.55 7.90 -3.77
N LEU A 429 17.67 7.35 -4.24
CA LEU A 429 18.60 8.06 -5.12
C LEU A 429 17.89 8.53 -6.39
N GLY A 430 17.12 7.65 -7.04
CA GLY A 430 16.33 7.96 -8.22
C GLY A 430 15.36 9.13 -8.02
N ILE A 431 14.56 9.07 -6.95
CA ILE A 431 13.64 10.18 -6.60
C ILE A 431 14.42 11.46 -6.28
N LEU A 432 15.52 11.40 -5.51
CA LEU A 432 16.32 12.58 -5.16
C LEU A 432 17.01 13.22 -6.38
N LEU A 433 17.43 12.42 -7.37
CA LEU A 433 17.97 12.92 -8.65
C LEU A 433 16.87 13.56 -9.51
N ALA A 434 15.68 12.95 -9.58
CA ALA A 434 14.52 13.54 -10.25
C ALA A 434 14.08 14.87 -9.60
N VAL A 435 14.06 14.95 -8.26
CA VAL A 435 13.83 16.19 -7.48
C VAL A 435 14.82 17.29 -7.84
N GLU A 436 16.10 16.95 -7.99
CA GLU A 436 17.17 17.90 -8.33
C GLU A 436 17.08 18.37 -9.79
N ILE A 437 16.64 17.50 -10.70
CA ILE A 437 16.31 17.83 -12.10
C ILE A 437 15.09 18.76 -12.16
N ASP A 438 13.99 18.40 -11.49
CA ASP A 438 12.76 19.20 -11.47
C ASP A 438 12.98 20.58 -10.82
N ALA A 439 13.79 20.66 -9.77
CA ALA A 439 14.16 21.94 -9.15
C ALA A 439 14.81 22.91 -10.16
N ARG A 440 15.66 22.39 -11.06
CA ARG A 440 16.32 23.17 -12.12
C ARG A 440 15.35 23.48 -13.26
N ARG A 441 14.56 22.49 -13.67
CA ARG A 441 13.58 22.57 -14.78
C ARG A 441 12.46 23.57 -14.52
N PHE A 442 11.87 23.55 -13.33
CA PHE A 442 10.80 24.48 -12.92
C PHE A 442 11.32 25.79 -12.29
N LYS A 443 12.65 25.97 -12.22
CA LYS A 443 13.30 27.15 -11.61
C LYS A 443 12.82 27.41 -10.17
N VAL A 444 12.72 26.33 -9.39
CA VAL A 444 12.17 26.29 -8.03
C VAL A 444 12.92 27.27 -7.12
N ARG A 445 12.16 28.07 -6.37
CA ARG A 445 12.69 29.07 -5.44
C ARG A 445 13.04 28.40 -4.10
N PRO A 446 14.19 28.73 -3.48
CA PRO A 446 14.48 28.28 -2.12
C PRO A 446 13.47 28.90 -1.15
N VAL A 447 12.73 28.06 -0.43
CA VAL A 447 11.83 28.48 0.65
C VAL A 447 12.57 28.27 1.96
N GLU A 448 12.90 29.36 2.66
CA GLU A 448 13.38 29.25 4.03
C GLU A 448 12.23 28.80 4.94
N VAL A 449 12.28 27.54 5.36
CA VAL A 449 11.42 27.03 6.43
C VAL A 449 12.15 27.27 7.75
N ALA A 450 11.49 27.93 8.70
CA ALA A 450 12.07 28.41 9.95
C ALA A 450 12.28 27.28 10.99
N ALA A 451 13.04 26.26 10.61
CA ALA A 451 13.42 25.15 11.48
C ALA A 451 14.69 25.45 12.28
N GLY A 452 14.73 24.89 13.51
CA GLY A 452 15.93 24.84 14.34
C GLY A 452 17.05 23.98 13.73
N SER A 453 18.20 23.89 14.39
CA SER A 453 19.28 23.02 13.91
C SER A 453 18.91 21.53 14.09
N ALA A 454 19.06 20.74 13.03
CA ALA A 454 18.75 19.31 13.03
C ALA A 454 19.41 18.57 14.20
N TRP A 455 20.69 18.88 14.51
CA TRP A 455 21.40 18.34 15.67
C TRP A 455 20.74 18.63 17.02
N ARG A 456 20.15 19.82 17.21
CA ARG A 456 19.43 20.17 18.44
C ARG A 456 18.05 19.51 18.51
N LEU A 457 17.42 19.27 17.36
CA LEU A 457 16.18 18.49 17.28
C LEU A 457 16.45 17.00 17.59
N LEU A 458 17.49 16.43 17.00
CA LEU A 458 17.93 15.05 17.21
C LEU A 458 18.40 14.82 18.65
N ALA A 459 19.16 15.74 19.24
CA ALA A 459 19.58 15.65 20.65
C ALA A 459 18.40 15.79 21.66
N ARG A 460 17.22 16.24 21.21
CA ARG A 460 16.03 16.43 22.07
C ARG A 460 14.94 15.38 21.84
N PHE A 461 14.75 14.93 20.60
CA PHE A 461 13.66 14.06 20.16
C PHE A 461 14.14 12.80 19.41
N GLY A 462 15.44 12.66 19.17
CA GLY A 462 16.05 11.50 18.52
C GLY A 462 15.89 10.18 19.28
N TYR A 463 15.35 10.21 20.50
CA TYR A 463 14.88 9.00 21.19
C TYR A 463 13.83 8.24 20.35
N HIS A 464 13.06 8.90 19.48
CA HIS A 464 12.16 8.24 18.52
C HIS A 464 12.89 7.36 17.49
N PHE A 465 14.17 7.61 17.19
CA PHE A 465 14.99 6.67 16.39
C PHE A 465 15.45 5.45 17.21
N SER A 466 15.54 5.56 18.54
CA SER A 466 16.14 4.50 19.34
C SER A 466 15.32 3.20 19.35
N SER A 467 13.98 3.26 19.27
CA SER A 467 13.16 2.05 19.08
C SER A 467 13.43 1.39 17.73
N LEU A 468 13.57 2.18 16.67
CA LEU A 468 13.86 1.70 15.32
C LEU A 468 15.27 1.08 15.22
N ILE A 469 16.25 1.70 15.87
CA ILE A 469 17.62 1.18 16.01
C ILE A 469 17.62 -0.12 16.83
N VAL A 470 16.84 -0.19 17.92
CA VAL A 470 16.73 -1.39 18.77
C VAL A 470 16.16 -2.59 18.00
N ILE A 471 15.24 -2.40 17.05
CA ILE A 471 14.84 -3.49 16.13
C ILE A 471 16.08 -4.02 15.41
N VAL A 472 16.81 -3.17 14.68
CA VAL A 472 17.96 -3.59 13.86
C VAL A 472 19.07 -4.23 14.71
N VAL A 473 19.38 -3.66 15.88
CA VAL A 473 20.40 -4.19 16.79
C VAL A 473 20.01 -5.55 17.36
N LEU A 474 18.76 -5.74 17.78
CA LEU A 474 18.29 -7.02 18.32
C LEU A 474 18.26 -8.12 17.24
N LEU A 475 17.79 -7.79 16.03
CA LEU A 475 17.91 -8.68 14.86
C LEU A 475 19.37 -9.09 14.62
N ALA A 476 20.31 -8.13 14.63
CA ALA A 476 21.74 -8.39 14.39
C ALA A 476 22.42 -9.22 15.49
N VAL A 477 21.84 -9.27 16.70
CA VAL A 477 22.26 -10.13 17.82
C VAL A 477 21.51 -11.48 17.81
N GLY A 478 20.72 -11.77 16.76
CA GLY A 478 20.03 -13.05 16.58
C GLY A 478 18.67 -13.16 17.29
N VAL A 479 18.11 -12.07 17.80
CA VAL A 479 16.78 -12.06 18.42
C VAL A 479 15.71 -12.04 17.32
N SER A 480 14.70 -12.90 17.45
CA SER A 480 13.60 -12.99 16.46
C SER A 480 12.92 -11.64 16.22
N ALA A 481 12.46 -11.40 14.98
CA ALA A 481 11.83 -10.15 14.61
C ALA A 481 10.61 -9.82 15.50
N THR A 482 9.81 -10.84 15.82
CA THR A 482 8.66 -10.76 16.73
C THR A 482 9.03 -10.27 18.13
N ARG A 483 10.11 -10.77 18.74
CA ARG A 483 10.58 -10.28 20.04
C ARG A 483 11.18 -8.88 19.94
N SER A 484 11.94 -8.62 18.88
CA SER A 484 12.60 -7.33 18.63
C SER A 484 11.61 -6.18 18.47
N VAL A 485 10.50 -6.36 17.75
CA VAL A 485 9.44 -5.35 17.61
C VAL A 485 8.66 -5.15 18.92
N VAL A 486 8.45 -6.19 19.73
CA VAL A 486 7.83 -6.05 21.06
C VAL A 486 8.71 -5.27 22.03
N TYR A 487 10.02 -5.56 22.07
CA TYR A 487 10.97 -4.78 22.88
C TYR A 487 11.06 -3.32 22.40
N ALA A 488 11.06 -3.07 21.08
CA ALA A 488 11.02 -1.73 20.51
C ALA A 488 9.71 -0.99 20.82
N THR A 489 8.57 -1.69 20.86
CA THR A 489 7.27 -1.14 21.28
C THR A 489 7.29 -0.75 22.75
N GLY A 490 7.80 -1.63 23.62
CA GLY A 490 7.99 -1.31 25.05
C GLY A 490 8.91 -0.11 25.27
N LEU A 491 10.01 -0.02 24.52
CA LEU A 491 10.92 1.11 24.56
C LEU A 491 10.25 2.41 24.06
N ALA A 492 9.46 2.36 22.99
CA ALA A 492 8.69 3.51 22.51
C ALA A 492 7.68 4.01 23.56
N VAL A 493 7.02 3.11 24.28
CA VAL A 493 6.14 3.46 25.43
C VAL A 493 6.94 4.12 26.55
N LEU A 494 8.06 3.54 26.98
CA LEU A 494 8.91 4.11 28.03
C LEU A 494 9.47 5.50 27.66
N LEU A 495 9.88 5.71 26.42
CA LEU A 495 10.41 6.98 25.94
C LEU A 495 9.33 8.03 25.69
N SER A 496 8.06 7.64 25.46
CA SER A 496 6.94 8.57 25.35
C SER A 496 6.80 9.46 26.60
N PHE A 497 7.24 8.99 27.77
CA PHE A 497 7.24 9.75 29.02
C PHE A 497 8.24 10.92 29.05
N LEU A 498 9.14 11.05 28.06
CA LEU A 498 10.12 12.13 28.01
C LEU A 498 9.54 13.47 27.49
N ASP A 499 8.47 13.45 26.68
CA ASP A 499 7.68 14.66 26.35
C ASP A 499 6.25 14.56 26.91
N ARG A 500 5.90 15.47 27.82
CA ARG A 500 4.55 15.62 28.41
C ARG A 500 3.41 15.76 27.40
N ARG A 501 3.68 16.16 26.16
CA ARG A 501 2.67 16.20 25.08
C ARG A 501 2.36 14.81 24.50
N SER A 502 3.35 13.93 24.52
CA SER A 502 3.34 12.60 23.90
C SER A 502 3.13 11.45 24.89
N TRP A 503 3.01 11.73 26.20
CA TRP A 503 2.75 10.73 27.24
C TRP A 503 1.66 9.73 26.83
N LEU A 504 2.04 8.45 26.71
CA LEU A 504 1.12 7.33 26.53
C LEU A 504 0.54 6.91 27.88
N THR A 505 -0.40 7.72 28.38
CA THR A 505 -1.24 7.38 29.53
C THR A 505 -1.99 6.06 29.28
N PRO A 506 -2.48 5.33 30.30
CA PRO A 506 -3.15 4.04 30.10
C PRO A 506 -4.29 4.07 29.08
N GLN A 507 -5.05 5.17 29.03
CA GLN A 507 -6.10 5.40 28.02
C GLN A 507 -5.54 5.57 26.59
N ARG A 508 -4.43 6.28 26.43
CA ARG A 508 -3.72 6.42 25.14
C ARG A 508 -3.05 5.11 24.70
N LEU A 509 -2.48 4.34 25.63
CA LEU A 509 -1.90 3.04 25.34
C LEU A 509 -2.98 2.03 24.92
N PHE A 510 -4.12 2.00 25.62
CA PHE A 510 -5.29 1.22 25.22
C PHE A 510 -5.76 1.60 23.80
N ALA A 511 -5.87 2.91 23.52
CA ALA A 511 -6.22 3.40 22.18
C ALA A 511 -5.18 3.01 21.11
N ALA A 512 -3.88 3.09 21.40
CA ALA A 512 -2.82 2.71 20.45
C ALA A 512 -2.82 1.21 20.14
N LEU A 513 -2.89 0.35 21.16
CA LEU A 513 -2.95 -1.11 20.99
C LEU A 513 -4.24 -1.54 20.27
N SER A 514 -5.38 -0.95 20.62
CA SER A 514 -6.63 -1.16 19.88
C SER A 514 -6.57 -0.65 18.44
N ALA A 515 -5.91 0.48 18.17
CA ALA A 515 -5.76 1.02 16.82
C ALA A 515 -4.87 0.13 15.94
N GLY A 516 -3.78 -0.42 16.50
CA GLY A 516 -2.91 -1.37 15.82
C GLY A 516 -3.67 -2.61 15.33
N VAL A 517 -4.45 -3.25 16.20
CA VAL A 517 -5.29 -4.40 15.80
C VAL A 517 -6.41 -4.00 14.85
N ARG A 518 -7.00 -2.80 14.99
CA ARG A 518 -8.00 -2.29 14.03
C ARG A 518 -7.42 -2.04 12.63
N GLY A 519 -6.13 -1.70 12.51
CA GLY A 519 -5.45 -1.49 11.23
C GLY A 519 -5.10 -2.79 10.50
N VAL A 520 -4.91 -3.92 11.20
CA VAL A 520 -4.58 -5.20 10.56
C VAL A 520 -5.80 -6.00 10.09
N LEU A 521 -7.04 -5.57 10.42
CA LEU A 521 -8.27 -6.31 10.11
C LEU A 521 -8.41 -6.66 8.61
N PRO A 522 -8.15 -5.75 7.64
CA PRO A 522 -8.16 -6.07 6.22
C PRO A 522 -7.10 -7.09 5.83
N VAL A 523 -5.88 -6.93 6.34
CA VAL A 523 -4.75 -7.80 5.99
C VAL A 523 -4.99 -9.23 6.47
N VAL A 524 -5.58 -9.41 7.66
CA VAL A 524 -5.97 -10.73 8.16
C VAL A 524 -7.08 -11.37 7.30
N ALA A 525 -8.12 -10.60 6.93
CA ALA A 525 -9.19 -11.09 6.07
C ALA A 525 -8.66 -11.49 4.67
N VAL A 526 -7.77 -10.68 4.10
CA VAL A 526 -7.05 -10.94 2.84
C VAL A 526 -6.19 -12.20 2.94
N CYS A 527 -5.36 -12.34 3.97
CA CYS A 527 -4.48 -13.48 4.14
C CYS A 527 -5.25 -14.80 4.32
N ALA A 528 -6.28 -14.83 5.15
CA ALA A 528 -7.13 -16.01 5.33
C ALA A 528 -7.89 -16.38 4.03
N ALA A 529 -8.36 -15.38 3.26
CA ALA A 529 -8.97 -15.61 1.97
C ALA A 529 -7.95 -16.07 0.89
N ALA A 530 -6.71 -15.59 0.93
CA ALA A 530 -5.65 -16.02 0.03
C ALA A 530 -5.27 -17.51 0.20
N GLY A 531 -5.51 -18.08 1.40
CA GLY A 531 -5.43 -19.52 1.64
C GLY A 531 -6.32 -20.36 0.72
N ILE A 532 -7.46 -19.83 0.24
CA ILE A 532 -8.30 -20.47 -0.80
C ILE A 532 -7.49 -20.67 -2.09
N ILE A 533 -6.73 -19.64 -2.49
CA ILE A 533 -5.95 -19.62 -3.73
C ILE A 533 -4.73 -20.53 -3.59
N THR A 534 -4.00 -20.43 -2.47
CA THR A 534 -2.84 -21.28 -2.18
C THR A 534 -3.24 -22.76 -2.14
N ALA A 535 -4.22 -23.14 -1.31
CA ALA A 535 -4.67 -24.53 -1.21
C ALA A 535 -5.21 -25.10 -2.53
N THR A 536 -6.05 -24.34 -3.26
CA THR A 536 -6.55 -24.76 -4.57
C THR A 536 -5.39 -24.99 -5.53
N THR A 537 -4.42 -24.08 -5.57
CA THR A 537 -3.29 -24.18 -6.50
C THR A 537 -2.36 -25.34 -6.16
N THR A 538 -2.11 -25.59 -4.87
CA THR A 538 -1.32 -26.74 -4.41
C THR A 538 -2.02 -28.07 -4.73
N LYS A 539 -3.34 -28.18 -4.52
CA LYS A 539 -4.10 -29.42 -4.77
C LYS A 539 -4.32 -29.72 -6.26
N THR A 540 -4.34 -28.70 -7.12
CA THR A 540 -4.59 -28.84 -8.57
C THR A 540 -3.32 -28.79 -9.44
N GLY A 541 -2.19 -28.33 -8.90
CA GLY A 541 -0.94 -28.13 -9.66
C GLY A 541 -0.94 -26.91 -10.60
N LEU A 542 -1.99 -26.09 -10.57
CA LEU A 542 -2.22 -24.95 -11.48
C LEU A 542 -1.05 -23.96 -11.56
N GLY A 543 -0.28 -23.77 -10.47
CA GLY A 543 0.86 -22.85 -10.43
C GLY A 543 2.00 -23.31 -11.34
N ALA A 544 2.31 -24.61 -11.32
CA ALA A 544 3.26 -25.21 -12.25
C ALA A 544 2.76 -25.17 -13.71
N GLN A 545 1.45 -25.27 -13.93
CA GLN A 545 0.86 -25.16 -15.27
C GLN A 545 0.97 -23.73 -15.82
N PHE A 546 0.59 -22.69 -15.07
CA PHE A 546 0.78 -21.30 -15.50
C PHE A 546 2.25 -20.93 -15.67
N ALA A 547 3.13 -21.44 -14.80
CA ALA A 547 4.58 -21.31 -14.99
C ALA A 547 5.04 -21.90 -16.32
N SER A 548 4.58 -23.11 -16.67
CA SER A 548 4.89 -23.73 -17.96
C SER A 548 4.33 -22.94 -19.15
N LEU A 549 3.17 -22.29 -19.00
CA LEU A 549 2.57 -21.46 -20.05
C LEU A 549 3.35 -20.16 -20.27
N LEU A 550 3.84 -19.51 -19.21
CA LEU A 550 4.71 -18.33 -19.31
C LEU A 550 6.05 -18.66 -19.99
N VAL A 551 6.68 -19.76 -19.60
CA VAL A 551 7.94 -20.22 -20.21
C VAL A 551 7.74 -20.62 -21.67
N ARG A 552 6.69 -21.40 -22.00
CA ARG A 552 6.35 -21.76 -23.39
C ARG A 552 6.01 -20.55 -24.26
N GLY A 553 5.33 -19.55 -23.69
CA GLY A 553 5.04 -18.28 -24.37
C GLY A 553 6.30 -17.49 -24.74
N ALA A 554 7.33 -17.54 -23.89
CA ALA A 554 8.65 -16.96 -24.19
C ALA A 554 9.44 -17.81 -25.22
N GLN A 555 9.42 -19.14 -25.08
CA GLN A 555 10.06 -20.07 -26.03
C GLN A 555 9.47 -19.98 -27.44
N ALA A 556 8.17 -19.70 -27.58
CA ALA A 556 7.51 -19.48 -28.87
C ALA A 556 7.97 -18.19 -29.61
N LEU A 557 8.76 -17.33 -28.96
CA LEU A 557 9.32 -16.10 -29.51
C LEU A 557 10.84 -16.15 -29.71
N ALA A 558 11.56 -17.00 -28.98
CA ALA A 558 13.00 -17.20 -29.11
C ALA A 558 13.47 -18.53 -28.48
N ASP A 559 14.42 -19.21 -29.12
CA ASP A 559 15.03 -20.44 -28.60
C ASP A 559 16.20 -20.20 -27.62
N ASP A 560 16.79 -19.00 -27.60
CA ASP A 560 17.94 -18.69 -26.73
C ASP A 560 17.52 -18.62 -25.24
N PRO A 561 18.15 -19.38 -24.32
CA PRO A 561 17.78 -19.41 -22.91
C PRO A 561 17.80 -18.04 -22.20
N THR A 562 18.70 -17.13 -22.60
CA THR A 562 18.80 -15.78 -22.04
C THR A 562 17.64 -14.91 -22.49
N VAL A 563 17.26 -15.02 -23.77
CA VAL A 563 16.10 -14.31 -24.34
C VAL A 563 14.79 -14.89 -23.79
N VAL A 564 14.69 -16.21 -23.61
CA VAL A 564 13.55 -16.86 -22.94
C VAL A 564 13.39 -16.32 -21.52
N LEU A 565 14.47 -16.28 -20.72
CA LEU A 565 14.43 -15.68 -19.39
C LEU A 565 14.00 -14.21 -19.43
N ALA A 566 14.57 -13.41 -20.34
CA ALA A 566 14.21 -12.01 -20.48
C ALA A 566 12.72 -11.79 -20.83
N LEU A 567 12.18 -12.57 -21.76
CA LEU A 567 10.77 -12.52 -22.13
C LEU A 567 9.86 -13.03 -20.99
N THR A 568 10.21 -14.13 -20.33
CA THR A 568 9.45 -14.63 -19.17
C THR A 568 9.42 -13.61 -18.03
N VAL A 569 10.54 -12.92 -17.76
CA VAL A 569 10.61 -11.84 -16.75
C VAL A 569 9.75 -10.63 -17.15
N VAL A 570 9.73 -10.23 -18.43
CA VAL A 570 8.87 -9.16 -18.92
C VAL A 570 7.38 -9.55 -18.84
N PHE A 571 7.02 -10.78 -19.20
CA PHE A 571 5.64 -11.27 -19.07
C PHE A 571 5.21 -11.40 -17.61
N ALA A 572 6.11 -11.85 -16.72
CA ALA A 572 5.88 -11.88 -15.28
C ALA A 572 5.71 -10.47 -14.68
N ALA A 573 6.55 -9.51 -15.08
CA ALA A 573 6.44 -8.11 -14.69
C ALA A 573 5.08 -7.50 -15.08
N VAL A 574 4.63 -7.75 -16.32
CA VAL A 574 3.31 -7.31 -16.80
C VAL A 574 2.18 -8.01 -16.05
N ALA A 575 2.26 -9.33 -15.86
CA ALA A 575 1.24 -10.10 -15.15
C ALA A 575 1.08 -9.67 -13.68
N LEU A 576 2.18 -9.46 -12.96
CA LEU A 576 2.17 -8.96 -11.58
C LEU A 576 1.66 -7.52 -11.49
N SER A 577 2.06 -6.66 -12.42
CA SER A 577 1.54 -5.29 -12.50
C SER A 577 0.03 -5.27 -12.69
N LEU A 578 -0.49 -6.05 -13.65
CA LEU A 578 -1.92 -6.18 -13.94
C LEU A 578 -2.71 -6.83 -12.79
N LEU A 579 -2.13 -7.81 -12.10
CA LEU A 579 -2.71 -8.45 -10.92
C LEU A 579 -2.86 -7.45 -9.76
N GLY A 580 -1.81 -6.68 -9.47
CA GLY A 580 -1.82 -5.69 -8.39
C GLY A 580 -2.63 -4.42 -8.69
N LEU A 581 -2.97 -4.14 -9.95
CA LEU A 581 -4.03 -3.16 -10.27
C LEU A 581 -5.39 -3.55 -9.67
N ALA A 582 -5.59 -4.83 -9.32
CA ALA A 582 -6.89 -5.41 -9.01
C ALA A 582 -7.01 -5.95 -7.57
N VAL A 583 -5.89 -6.25 -6.88
CA VAL A 583 -5.90 -6.75 -5.49
C VAL A 583 -4.75 -6.14 -4.66
N PRO A 584 -4.93 -5.92 -3.33
CA PRO A 584 -3.92 -5.29 -2.48
C PRO A 584 -2.58 -6.03 -2.48
N VAL A 585 -1.49 -5.31 -2.25
CA VAL A 585 -0.09 -5.79 -2.31
C VAL A 585 0.14 -7.16 -1.68
N THR A 586 -0.42 -7.40 -0.49
CA THR A 586 -0.29 -8.68 0.22
C THR A 586 -0.93 -9.83 -0.56
N ALA A 587 -2.09 -9.61 -1.17
CA ALA A 587 -2.75 -10.59 -2.04
C ALA A 587 -2.01 -10.74 -3.37
N SER A 588 -1.58 -9.64 -4.01
CA SER A 588 -0.82 -9.68 -5.27
C SER A 588 0.50 -10.43 -5.09
N PHE A 589 1.15 -10.31 -3.92
CA PHE A 589 2.34 -11.09 -3.59
C PHE A 589 2.05 -12.58 -3.43
N ILE A 590 1.02 -12.98 -2.66
CA ILE A 590 0.72 -14.39 -2.43
C ILE A 590 0.35 -15.09 -3.74
N ILE A 591 -0.57 -14.49 -4.51
CA ILE A 591 -1.01 -15.00 -5.82
C ILE A 591 0.17 -14.98 -6.80
N GLY A 592 0.95 -13.90 -6.80
CA GLY A 592 2.13 -13.73 -7.63
C GLY A 592 3.21 -14.78 -7.35
N TRP A 593 3.48 -15.10 -6.09
CA TRP A 593 4.48 -16.13 -5.73
C TRP A 593 4.03 -17.52 -6.17
N VAL A 594 2.76 -17.85 -5.91
CA VAL A 594 2.15 -19.15 -6.26
C VAL A 594 2.12 -19.41 -7.78
N ILE A 595 2.11 -18.35 -8.61
CA ILE A 595 2.05 -18.46 -10.08
C ILE A 595 3.41 -18.19 -10.76
N ILE A 596 4.10 -17.12 -10.38
CA ILE A 596 5.36 -16.66 -11.00
C ILE A 596 6.59 -17.30 -10.37
N GLY A 597 6.56 -17.60 -9.07
CA GLY A 597 7.69 -18.22 -8.36
C GLY A 597 8.18 -19.50 -9.03
N PRO A 598 7.30 -20.49 -9.27
CA PRO A 598 7.66 -21.70 -10.03
C PRO A 598 8.19 -21.44 -11.45
N ALA A 599 7.74 -20.37 -12.11
CA ALA A 599 8.18 -20.02 -13.47
C ALA A 599 9.63 -19.54 -13.51
N LEU A 600 10.01 -18.68 -12.56
CA LEU A 600 11.37 -18.17 -12.45
C LEU A 600 12.32 -19.27 -11.93
N LEU A 601 11.89 -20.04 -10.91
CA LEU A 601 12.65 -21.18 -10.39
C LEU A 601 12.94 -22.24 -11.47
N ALA A 602 11.97 -22.54 -12.34
CA ALA A 602 12.15 -23.49 -13.45
C ALA A 602 13.15 -23.02 -14.52
N LEU A 603 13.42 -21.72 -14.60
CA LEU A 603 14.47 -21.13 -15.46
C LEU A 603 15.82 -20.96 -14.74
N GLY A 604 15.97 -21.52 -13.53
CA GLY A 604 17.21 -21.44 -12.75
C GLY A 604 17.41 -20.14 -11.99
N VAL A 605 16.39 -19.27 -11.88
CA VAL A 605 16.48 -18.05 -11.07
C VAL A 605 16.58 -18.43 -9.59
N PRO A 606 17.54 -17.85 -8.82
CA PRO A 606 17.64 -18.07 -7.38
C PRO A 606 16.35 -17.68 -6.65
N ALA A 607 15.92 -18.50 -5.68
CA ALA A 607 14.69 -18.25 -4.92
C ALA A 607 14.63 -16.86 -4.24
N PRO A 608 15.73 -16.30 -3.67
CA PRO A 608 15.75 -14.92 -3.19
C PRO A 608 15.44 -13.89 -4.29
N ALA A 609 16.02 -14.04 -5.48
CA ALA A 609 15.77 -13.14 -6.61
C ALA A 609 14.32 -13.25 -7.10
N ALA A 610 13.79 -14.47 -7.23
CA ALA A 610 12.39 -14.69 -7.61
C ALA A 610 11.41 -14.10 -6.59
N ALA A 611 11.66 -14.28 -5.28
CA ALA A 611 10.77 -13.77 -4.23
C ALA A 611 10.83 -12.23 -4.13
N MET A 612 12.04 -11.64 -4.16
CA MET A 612 12.17 -10.19 -4.19
C MET A 612 11.58 -9.59 -5.48
N PHE A 613 11.63 -10.29 -6.62
CA PHE A 613 11.00 -9.83 -7.87
C PHE A 613 9.49 -9.70 -7.71
N VAL A 614 8.85 -10.76 -7.20
CA VAL A 614 7.40 -10.75 -6.91
C VAL A 614 7.06 -9.69 -5.87
N PHE A 615 7.87 -9.52 -4.82
CA PHE A 615 7.69 -8.48 -3.80
C PHE A 615 7.68 -7.06 -4.39
N TYR A 616 8.75 -6.67 -5.11
CA TYR A 616 8.85 -5.34 -5.69
C TYR A 616 7.72 -5.08 -6.71
N TYR A 617 7.43 -6.02 -7.61
CA TYR A 617 6.34 -5.84 -8.58
C TYR A 617 4.94 -5.81 -7.95
N SER A 618 4.72 -6.52 -6.85
CA SER A 618 3.46 -6.43 -6.09
C SER A 618 3.28 -5.05 -5.48
N VAL A 619 4.30 -4.51 -4.81
CA VAL A 619 4.26 -3.16 -4.22
C VAL A 619 4.14 -2.06 -5.28
N LEU A 620 4.86 -2.19 -6.41
CA LEU A 620 4.90 -1.18 -7.47
C LEU A 620 3.63 -1.13 -8.33
N SER A 621 2.74 -2.12 -8.20
CA SER A 621 1.39 -2.01 -8.77
C SER A 621 0.62 -0.80 -8.21
N GLU A 622 0.83 -0.42 -6.94
CA GLU A 622 0.21 0.75 -6.29
C GLU A 622 0.63 2.13 -6.85
N VAL A 623 1.62 2.17 -7.75
CA VAL A 623 1.99 3.39 -8.51
C VAL A 623 1.70 3.29 -10.00
N THR A 624 1.08 2.20 -10.45
CA THR A 624 0.78 1.92 -11.86
C THR A 624 -0.62 2.44 -12.23
N PRO A 625 -0.78 3.29 -13.26
CA PRO A 625 -2.09 3.66 -13.77
C PRO A 625 -2.86 2.43 -14.29
N PRO A 626 -4.20 2.32 -14.12
CA PRO A 626 -5.11 3.41 -13.77
C PRO A 626 -5.52 3.50 -12.29
N THR A 627 -5.06 2.62 -11.39
CA THR A 627 -5.52 2.62 -9.99
C THR A 627 -4.65 3.47 -9.08
N ALA A 628 -3.34 3.19 -9.03
CA ALA A 628 -2.28 4.01 -8.43
C ALA A 628 -2.69 4.80 -7.15
N LEU A 629 -3.21 4.11 -6.13
CA LEU A 629 -3.95 4.73 -5.01
C LEU A 629 -3.17 5.84 -4.29
N ALA A 630 -1.86 5.67 -4.08
CA ALA A 630 -1.03 6.70 -3.44
C ALA A 630 -0.99 8.02 -4.24
N ALA A 631 -1.07 7.94 -5.58
CA ALA A 631 -1.17 9.11 -6.45
C ALA A 631 -2.59 9.72 -6.47
N VAL A 632 -3.64 8.94 -6.20
CA VAL A 632 -5.00 9.47 -5.98
C VAL A 632 -5.05 10.30 -4.69
N GLY A 633 -4.57 9.74 -3.58
CA GLY A 633 -4.52 10.44 -2.28
C GLY A 633 -3.64 11.69 -2.32
N ALA A 634 -2.48 11.61 -2.98
CA ALA A 634 -1.61 12.78 -3.16
C ALA A 634 -2.24 13.86 -4.06
N ALA A 635 -2.92 13.47 -5.15
CA ALA A 635 -3.63 14.42 -6.03
C ALA A 635 -4.76 15.17 -5.29
N ALA A 636 -5.49 14.48 -4.41
CA ALA A 636 -6.55 15.09 -3.59
C ALA A 636 -6.01 16.18 -2.63
N ILE A 637 -4.76 16.07 -2.19
CA ILE A 637 -4.10 17.10 -1.36
C ILE A 637 -3.52 18.24 -2.21
N THR A 638 -2.87 17.92 -3.33
CA THR A 638 -2.24 18.96 -4.16
C THR A 638 -3.25 19.74 -5.01
N GLY A 639 -4.48 19.25 -5.16
CA GLY A 639 -5.43 19.75 -6.15
C GLY A 639 -5.01 19.40 -7.58
N GLY A 640 -4.13 18.41 -7.75
CA GLY A 640 -3.66 17.95 -9.05
C GLY A 640 -4.69 17.06 -9.74
N ARG A 641 -4.60 16.95 -11.08
CA ARG A 641 -5.41 15.99 -11.84
C ARG A 641 -4.88 14.58 -11.61
N THR A 642 -5.78 13.64 -11.30
CA THR A 642 -5.42 12.29 -10.84
C THR A 642 -4.57 11.52 -11.84
N VAL A 643 -5.06 11.26 -13.05
CA VAL A 643 -4.35 10.43 -14.06
C VAL A 643 -2.97 11.02 -14.45
N PRO A 644 -2.81 12.34 -14.68
CA PRO A 644 -1.47 12.91 -14.84
C PRO A 644 -0.57 12.72 -13.62
N THR A 645 -1.09 12.80 -12.39
CA THR A 645 -0.34 12.58 -11.14
C THR A 645 0.15 11.14 -11.02
N MET A 646 -0.67 10.15 -11.39
CA MET A 646 -0.26 8.74 -11.49
C MET A 646 0.91 8.56 -12.47
N TRP A 647 0.82 9.20 -13.65
CA TRP A 647 1.91 9.21 -14.63
C TRP A 647 3.17 9.96 -14.18
N GLN A 648 3.12 10.81 -13.15
CA GLN A 648 4.34 11.32 -12.50
C GLN A 648 4.87 10.36 -11.45
N ALA A 649 4.00 9.76 -10.62
CA ALA A 649 4.38 8.75 -9.63
C ALA A 649 5.17 7.60 -10.27
N LEU A 650 4.67 7.06 -11.38
CA LEU A 650 5.34 6.01 -12.16
C LEU A 650 6.74 6.44 -12.67
N LYS A 651 6.94 7.71 -13.04
CA LYS A 651 8.26 8.21 -13.48
C LYS A 651 9.26 8.34 -12.33
N TYR A 652 8.81 8.82 -11.17
CA TYR A 652 9.64 8.85 -9.96
C TYR A 652 9.97 7.43 -9.48
N ALA A 653 9.03 6.48 -9.65
CA ALA A 653 9.19 5.09 -9.23
C ALA A 653 9.94 4.18 -10.22
N LEU A 654 10.12 4.60 -11.48
CA LEU A 654 10.75 3.81 -12.56
C LEU A 654 12.06 3.08 -12.15
N PRO A 655 12.98 3.66 -11.34
CA PRO A 655 14.16 2.95 -10.86
C PRO A 655 13.87 1.61 -10.15
N ALA A 656 12.79 1.50 -9.36
CA ALA A 656 12.42 0.24 -8.70
C ALA A 656 11.62 -0.72 -9.60
N PHE A 657 11.12 -0.30 -10.77
CA PHE A 657 10.62 -1.28 -11.77
C PHE A 657 11.78 -2.01 -12.47
N LEU A 658 12.93 -1.35 -12.59
CA LEU A 658 14.07 -1.86 -13.36
C LEU A 658 15.12 -2.59 -12.49
N ALA A 659 15.27 -2.24 -11.20
CA ALA A 659 16.14 -2.98 -10.28
C ALA A 659 15.74 -4.48 -10.08
N PRO A 660 14.45 -4.87 -10.04
CA PRO A 660 14.05 -6.27 -9.97
C PRO A 660 14.32 -7.06 -11.24
N ILE A 661 14.21 -6.41 -12.41
CA ILE A 661 14.64 -7.02 -13.67
C ILE A 661 16.16 -7.29 -13.61
N ALA A 662 16.95 -6.31 -13.13
CA ALA A 662 18.40 -6.45 -12.98
C ALA A 662 18.81 -7.66 -12.12
N PHE A 663 18.15 -7.89 -10.98
CA PHE A 663 18.49 -9.00 -10.08
C PHE A 663 17.94 -10.37 -10.49
N VAL A 664 17.11 -10.47 -11.53
CA VAL A 664 16.63 -11.75 -12.09
C VAL A 664 17.34 -12.12 -13.40
N LEU A 665 17.63 -11.15 -14.28
CA LEU A 665 18.15 -11.44 -15.62
C LEU A 665 19.60 -11.97 -15.65
N THR A 666 20.40 -11.71 -14.62
CA THR A 666 21.84 -12.04 -14.63
C THR A 666 22.34 -12.48 -13.26
N GLY A 667 23.33 -13.39 -13.23
CA GLY A 667 24.00 -13.81 -11.99
C GLY A 667 24.59 -12.63 -11.18
N PRO A 668 25.32 -11.68 -11.80
CA PRO A 668 25.75 -10.44 -11.13
C PRO A 668 24.63 -9.58 -10.55
N GLY A 669 23.37 -9.82 -10.95
CA GLY A 669 22.19 -9.25 -10.35
C GLY A 669 22.00 -9.60 -8.87
N GLU A 670 22.43 -10.80 -8.42
CA GLU A 670 22.38 -11.18 -7.00
C GLU A 670 23.23 -10.26 -6.11
N TYR A 671 24.25 -9.60 -6.66
CA TYR A 671 25.08 -8.62 -5.94
C TYR A 671 24.27 -7.38 -5.52
N LEU A 672 23.19 -7.03 -6.23
CA LEU A 672 22.24 -5.98 -5.80
C LEU A 672 21.37 -6.41 -4.61
N LEU A 673 21.28 -7.71 -4.33
CA LEU A 673 20.67 -8.25 -3.10
C LEU A 673 21.74 -8.48 -2.01
N GLY A 674 22.97 -7.98 -2.18
CA GLY A 674 24.07 -8.18 -1.25
C GLY A 674 24.65 -9.61 -1.23
N ARG A 675 24.27 -10.46 -2.20
CA ARG A 675 24.67 -11.88 -2.26
C ARG A 675 25.90 -12.07 -3.16
N GLY A 676 27.04 -11.55 -2.69
CA GLY A 676 28.36 -11.68 -3.34
C GLY A 676 29.48 -11.22 -2.43
N SER A 677 30.71 -11.12 -2.95
CA SER A 677 31.79 -10.48 -2.18
C SER A 677 31.50 -8.99 -1.97
N PRO A 678 32.01 -8.35 -0.89
CA PRO A 678 31.79 -6.93 -0.64
C PRO A 678 32.24 -6.01 -1.80
N LEU A 679 33.21 -6.45 -2.61
CA LEU A 679 33.69 -5.72 -3.78
C LEU A 679 32.70 -5.80 -4.95
N GLU A 680 32.16 -6.99 -5.22
CA GLU A 680 31.13 -7.19 -6.26
C GLU A 680 29.84 -6.45 -5.90
N VAL A 681 29.41 -6.52 -4.65
CA VAL A 681 28.25 -5.81 -4.11
C VAL A 681 28.43 -4.28 -4.20
N LEU A 682 29.61 -3.76 -3.86
CA LEU A 682 29.93 -2.33 -4.02
C LEU A 682 29.96 -1.92 -5.50
N TRP A 683 30.56 -2.74 -6.37
CA TRP A 683 30.63 -2.46 -7.80
C TRP A 683 29.23 -2.46 -8.46
N ALA A 684 28.42 -3.48 -8.18
CA ALA A 684 27.03 -3.57 -8.60
C ALA A 684 26.21 -2.36 -8.10
N GLY A 685 26.38 -1.95 -6.84
CA GLY A 685 25.75 -0.75 -6.29
C GLY A 685 26.15 0.53 -7.02
N LEU A 686 27.45 0.71 -7.33
CA LEU A 686 27.96 1.89 -8.07
C LEU A 686 27.46 1.92 -9.53
N VAL A 687 27.46 0.79 -10.21
CA VAL A 687 26.91 0.63 -11.57
C VAL A 687 25.41 0.91 -11.58
N GLY A 688 24.67 0.38 -10.59
CA GLY A 688 23.25 0.67 -10.36
C GLY A 688 22.99 2.16 -10.13
N CYS A 689 23.81 2.84 -9.33
CA CYS A 689 23.70 4.28 -9.10
C CYS A 689 23.87 5.08 -10.41
N LEU A 690 24.79 4.66 -11.29
CA LEU A 690 24.99 5.29 -12.59
C LEU A 690 23.81 5.01 -13.55
N GLY A 691 23.29 3.78 -13.55
CA GLY A 691 22.10 3.40 -14.33
C GLY A 691 20.86 4.19 -13.91
N VAL A 692 20.61 4.30 -12.61
CA VAL A 692 19.54 5.14 -12.03
C VAL A 692 19.73 6.62 -12.37
N ALA A 693 20.97 7.13 -12.36
CA ALA A 693 21.24 8.51 -12.78
C ALA A 693 20.94 8.75 -14.26
N ALA A 694 21.27 7.79 -15.14
CA ALA A 694 20.92 7.86 -16.55
C ALA A 694 19.40 7.83 -16.78
N LEU A 695 18.67 6.97 -16.04
CA LEU A 695 17.20 6.92 -16.07
C LEU A 695 16.54 8.21 -15.54
N ALA A 696 17.12 8.85 -14.52
CA ALA A 696 16.65 10.14 -14.01
C ALA A 696 16.83 11.26 -15.07
N VAL A 697 17.95 11.25 -15.81
CA VAL A 697 18.17 12.18 -16.94
C VAL A 697 17.17 11.90 -18.08
N ALA A 698 16.94 10.63 -18.43
CA ALA A 698 16.00 10.23 -19.47
C ALA A 698 14.55 10.64 -19.16
N THR A 699 14.10 10.46 -17.92
CA THR A 699 12.75 10.83 -17.47
C THR A 699 12.59 12.34 -17.28
N GLY A 700 13.47 12.98 -16.49
CA GLY A 700 13.37 14.39 -16.11
C GLY A 700 13.83 15.39 -17.18
N GLY A 701 14.69 14.96 -18.12
CA GLY A 701 15.12 15.77 -19.27
C GLY A 701 16.17 16.85 -18.96
N TRP A 702 17.03 16.62 -17.96
CA TRP A 702 18.12 17.54 -17.61
C TRP A 702 19.38 16.79 -17.18
N LEU A 703 20.52 17.03 -17.84
CA LEU A 703 21.82 16.55 -17.40
C LEU A 703 22.33 17.41 -16.23
N LEU A 704 22.60 16.79 -15.09
CA LEU A 704 23.22 17.46 -13.94
C LEU A 704 24.59 18.04 -14.34
N GLY A 705 24.88 19.25 -13.87
CA GLY A 705 26.07 20.03 -14.28
C GLY A 705 25.97 20.66 -15.67
N VAL A 706 25.44 19.95 -16.68
CA VAL A 706 25.43 20.41 -18.08
C VAL A 706 24.23 21.31 -18.40
N GLY A 707 22.99 20.83 -18.33
CA GLY A 707 21.82 21.60 -18.80
C GLY A 707 20.63 20.75 -19.28
N PRO A 708 19.66 21.36 -19.99
CA PRO A 708 18.51 20.63 -20.53
C PRO A 708 18.94 19.59 -21.58
N ALA A 709 18.31 18.43 -21.53
CA ALA A 709 18.56 17.31 -22.44
C ALA A 709 17.64 17.38 -23.66
N GLY A 710 18.19 17.19 -24.86
CA GLY A 710 17.39 16.97 -26.07
C GLY A 710 16.77 15.56 -26.10
N PRO A 711 15.90 15.27 -27.08
CA PRO A 711 15.31 13.94 -27.22
C PRO A 711 16.38 12.87 -27.45
N VAL A 712 17.44 13.18 -28.22
CA VAL A 712 18.55 12.27 -28.51
C VAL A 712 19.29 11.88 -27.23
N GLU A 713 19.70 12.83 -26.39
CA GLU A 713 20.36 12.53 -25.12
C GLU A 713 19.48 11.75 -24.15
N ARG A 714 18.16 12.00 -24.16
CA ARG A 714 17.22 11.25 -23.33
C ARG A 714 17.08 9.80 -23.78
N VAL A 715 17.08 9.53 -25.09
CA VAL A 715 17.11 8.15 -25.64
C VAL A 715 18.44 7.47 -25.33
N LEU A 716 19.58 8.14 -25.56
CA LEU A 716 20.91 7.61 -25.23
C LEU A 716 21.05 7.27 -23.74
N THR A 717 20.57 8.13 -22.84
CA THR A 717 20.60 7.87 -21.38
C THR A 717 19.55 6.85 -20.92
N ALA A 718 18.43 6.68 -21.63
CA ALA A 718 17.51 5.57 -21.37
C ALA A 718 18.16 4.22 -21.71
N LEU A 719 18.73 4.10 -22.92
CA LEU A 719 19.44 2.90 -23.37
C LEU A 719 20.65 2.59 -22.47
N ALA A 720 21.42 3.63 -22.09
CA ALA A 720 22.51 3.48 -21.14
C ALA A 720 22.04 2.97 -19.77
N GLY A 721 20.94 3.50 -19.25
CA GLY A 721 20.37 3.08 -17.97
C GLY A 721 19.95 1.61 -17.96
N LEU A 722 19.30 1.16 -19.04
CA LEU A 722 18.91 -0.24 -19.22
C LEU A 722 20.13 -1.17 -19.36
N LEU A 723 21.14 -0.79 -20.14
CA LEU A 723 22.37 -1.57 -20.31
C LEU A 723 23.21 -1.62 -19.02
N LEU A 724 23.29 -0.53 -18.25
CA LEU A 724 23.96 -0.54 -16.95
C LEU A 724 23.26 -1.46 -15.94
N LEU A 725 21.93 -1.52 -15.97
CA LEU A 725 21.13 -2.44 -15.15
C LEU A 725 21.16 -3.90 -15.61
N TYR A 726 21.85 -4.23 -16.72
CA TYR A 726 22.18 -5.62 -17.07
C TYR A 726 23.47 -6.11 -16.37
N LEU A 727 24.22 -5.24 -15.69
CA LEU A 727 25.41 -5.51 -14.85
C LEU A 727 26.57 -6.32 -15.49
N HIS A 728 26.46 -6.75 -16.74
CA HIS A 728 27.51 -7.48 -17.46
C HIS A 728 28.61 -6.51 -17.95
N PRO A 729 29.92 -6.84 -17.88
CA PRO A 729 31.00 -5.92 -18.20
C PRO A 729 30.89 -5.23 -19.57
N VAL A 730 30.45 -5.97 -20.60
CA VAL A 730 30.24 -5.44 -21.96
C VAL A 730 29.09 -4.41 -21.99
N SER A 731 27.97 -4.72 -21.31
CA SER A 731 26.82 -3.81 -21.22
C SER A 731 27.12 -2.54 -20.42
N ILE A 732 27.95 -2.66 -19.37
CA ILE A 732 28.45 -1.53 -18.58
C ILE A 732 29.32 -0.63 -19.46
N ALA A 733 30.27 -1.19 -20.21
CA ALA A 733 31.15 -0.41 -21.10
C ALA A 733 30.36 0.37 -22.16
N ILE A 734 29.37 -0.27 -22.80
CA ILE A 734 28.48 0.38 -23.77
C ILE A 734 27.61 1.45 -23.09
N GLY A 735 27.03 1.17 -21.93
CA GLY A 735 26.21 2.12 -21.18
C GLY A 735 26.99 3.37 -20.75
N VAL A 736 28.22 3.21 -20.26
CA VAL A 736 29.12 4.34 -19.96
C VAL A 736 29.44 5.14 -21.22
N ALA A 737 29.75 4.47 -22.35
CA ALA A 737 30.02 5.15 -23.62
C ALA A 737 28.81 5.97 -24.11
N LEU A 738 27.58 5.43 -24.01
CA LEU A 738 26.35 6.15 -24.37
C LEU A 738 26.10 7.38 -23.48
N ILE A 739 26.42 7.32 -22.17
CA ILE A 739 26.36 8.50 -21.29
C ILE A 739 27.39 9.55 -21.72
N VAL A 740 28.63 9.14 -22.01
CA VAL A 740 29.70 10.06 -22.47
C VAL A 740 29.28 10.73 -23.79
N ILE A 741 28.74 9.98 -24.75
CA ILE A 741 28.22 10.52 -26.01
C ILE A 741 27.09 11.53 -25.76
N ALA A 742 26.12 11.21 -24.90
CA ALA A 742 25.04 12.13 -24.55
C ALA A 742 25.56 13.43 -23.88
N VAL A 743 26.55 13.33 -22.99
CA VAL A 743 27.22 14.49 -22.38
C VAL A 743 27.93 15.34 -23.44
N LEU A 744 28.66 14.70 -24.38
CA LEU A 744 29.39 15.40 -25.44
C LEU A 744 28.44 16.14 -26.41
N ILE A 745 27.33 15.53 -26.81
CA ILE A 745 26.30 16.18 -27.65
C ILE A 745 25.69 17.39 -26.92
N ALA A 746 25.35 17.24 -25.63
CA ALA A 746 24.80 18.32 -24.82
C ALA A 746 25.78 19.49 -24.60
N LEU A 747 27.08 19.20 -24.54
CA LEU A 747 28.15 20.21 -24.48
C LEU A 747 28.40 20.88 -25.85
N ALA A 748 28.39 20.12 -26.95
CA ALA A 748 28.57 20.65 -28.31
C ALA A 748 27.44 21.63 -28.68
N ARG A 749 26.18 21.25 -28.43
CA ARG A 749 25.00 22.12 -28.66
C ARG A 749 25.05 23.44 -27.86
N ARG A 750 25.79 23.47 -26.74
CA ARG A 750 26.02 24.68 -25.93
C ARG A 750 27.13 25.59 -26.47
N ARG A 751 28.04 25.09 -27.31
CA ARG A 751 29.05 25.92 -27.99
C ARG A 751 28.43 26.63 -29.20
N GLY A 752 27.74 25.88 -30.07
CA GLY A 752 27.04 26.42 -31.25
C GLY A 752 25.81 27.30 -30.96
N THR A 753 25.58 27.71 -29.71
CA THR A 753 24.57 28.71 -29.31
C THR A 753 25.19 30.01 -28.76
N VAL A 754 26.52 30.16 -28.85
CA VAL A 754 27.27 31.36 -28.41
C VAL A 754 27.79 32.19 -29.60
N GLU A 755 27.88 31.61 -30.81
CA GLU A 755 28.51 32.23 -32.00
C GLU A 755 27.53 32.96 -32.95
N THR A 756 26.32 33.32 -32.50
CA THR A 756 25.35 34.09 -33.34
C THR A 756 24.89 35.38 -32.66
N GLY A 757 25.85 36.22 -32.27
CA GLY A 757 25.66 37.67 -32.16
C GLY A 757 26.24 38.33 -33.43
N PRO A 758 25.47 39.14 -34.20
CA PRO A 758 26.02 39.82 -35.37
C PRO A 758 26.86 41.02 -34.96
N ASP A 759 28.13 41.06 -35.39
CA ASP A 759 28.88 42.31 -35.51
C ASP A 759 28.33 43.09 -36.72
N ASP A 760 27.53 44.13 -36.46
CA ASP A 760 27.01 45.04 -37.50
C ASP A 760 27.29 46.51 -37.14
N PRO A 761 28.44 47.07 -37.56
CA PRO A 761 28.87 48.42 -37.19
C PRO A 761 28.24 49.52 -38.08
N ALA A 762 26.92 49.45 -38.37
CA ALA A 762 26.29 50.27 -39.40
C ALA A 762 24.90 50.86 -39.06
N SER A 763 24.76 51.63 -37.97
CA SER A 763 23.61 52.58 -37.85
C SER A 763 23.89 53.79 -36.94
N ALA A 764 24.54 54.82 -37.49
CA ALA A 764 24.56 56.14 -36.88
C ALA A 764 23.19 56.82 -37.06
N GLY A 765 22.42 56.97 -35.98
CA GLY A 765 21.14 57.69 -36.00
C GLY A 765 21.34 59.20 -36.14
N PRO A 766 20.49 59.91 -36.92
CA PRO A 766 20.53 61.37 -37.00
C PRO A 766 20.06 62.03 -35.69
N PRO A 767 20.53 63.25 -35.37
CA PRO A 767 20.21 63.93 -34.11
C PRO A 767 18.75 64.40 -34.05
N VAL A 768 18.15 64.30 -32.86
CA VAL A 768 16.79 64.74 -32.57
C VAL A 768 16.72 66.27 -32.44
N PRO A 769 15.82 66.98 -33.15
CA PRO A 769 15.57 68.41 -32.92
C PRO A 769 14.93 68.65 -31.54
N GLY A 770 15.35 69.72 -30.85
CA GLY A 770 14.89 70.01 -29.49
C GLY A 770 13.40 70.35 -29.38
N GLY A 771 12.79 69.98 -28.25
CA GLY A 771 11.40 70.30 -27.94
C GLY A 771 11.24 71.64 -27.21
N THR A 772 10.23 72.42 -27.60
CA THR A 772 9.80 73.63 -26.89
C THR A 772 8.28 73.72 -26.80
N THR A 773 7.78 73.87 -25.56
CA THR A 773 6.56 74.62 -25.16
C THR A 773 5.20 74.35 -25.85
N GLY A 774 4.20 73.95 -25.04
CA GLY A 774 3.00 74.81 -24.90
C GLY A 774 1.60 74.28 -25.25
N GLY A 775 0.99 73.51 -24.34
CA GLY A 775 -0.39 73.68 -23.82
C GLY A 775 -1.66 73.74 -24.69
N GLY A 776 -2.72 73.06 -24.23
CA GLY A 776 -4.14 73.44 -24.48
C GLY A 776 -5.06 72.37 -25.09
N GLY A 777 -6.35 72.35 -24.70
CA GLY A 777 -7.43 71.52 -25.28
C GLY A 777 -7.51 70.07 -24.74
N VAL A 778 -8.54 69.52 -24.08
CA VAL A 778 -9.98 69.80 -23.81
C VAL A 778 -11.00 69.08 -24.71
N THR A 779 -11.72 68.10 -24.11
CA THR A 779 -13.03 67.47 -24.45
C THR A 779 -13.24 66.60 -25.71
N GLY A 780 -14.15 65.60 -25.56
CA GLY A 780 -14.89 64.91 -26.63
C GLY A 780 -14.42 63.47 -26.95
N GLY A 781 -15.28 62.48 -27.19
CA GLY A 781 -16.75 62.41 -27.01
C GLY A 781 -17.50 61.57 -28.07
N GLU A 782 -17.82 60.30 -27.76
CA GLU A 782 -18.77 59.42 -28.49
C GLU A 782 -18.41 59.04 -29.96
N GLY A 783 -19.19 58.18 -30.66
CA GLY A 783 -19.06 58.00 -32.14
C GLY A 783 -19.04 56.61 -32.83
N VAL A 784 -19.72 55.59 -32.29
CA VAL A 784 -20.18 54.31 -32.92
C VAL A 784 -19.88 54.00 -34.43
N ALA A 785 -19.15 52.89 -34.67
CA ALA A 785 -19.22 51.87 -35.76
C ALA A 785 -19.05 52.19 -37.28
N GLY A 786 -18.56 51.19 -38.05
CA GLY A 786 -18.85 51.06 -39.50
C GLY A 786 -17.85 50.36 -40.45
N ALA A 787 -17.92 49.01 -40.57
CA ALA A 787 -17.45 48.16 -41.69
C ALA A 787 -15.95 48.22 -42.18
N GLY A 788 -15.38 47.17 -42.78
CA GLY A 788 -15.82 45.78 -43.02
C GLY A 788 -14.81 44.98 -43.87
N GLY A 789 -14.93 43.64 -43.91
CA GLY A 789 -14.10 42.77 -44.78
C GLY A 789 -13.91 41.32 -44.27
N ALA A 790 -14.65 40.37 -44.84
CA ALA A 790 -14.51 38.90 -44.69
C ALA A 790 -14.65 38.25 -46.10
N PRO A 791 -14.50 36.91 -46.37
CA PRO A 791 -15.02 35.72 -45.66
C PRO A 791 -13.92 34.68 -45.24
N GLY A 792 -14.14 33.51 -44.59
CA GLY A 792 -15.35 32.70 -44.25
C GLY A 792 -15.38 31.36 -45.05
N ALA A 793 -15.80 30.15 -44.59
CA ALA A 793 -16.34 29.54 -43.34
C ALA A 793 -15.98 28.01 -43.34
N GLY A 794 -16.42 27.03 -42.50
CA GLY A 794 -17.41 26.86 -41.41
C GLY A 794 -16.86 25.95 -40.27
N VAL A 795 -17.58 25.25 -39.35
CA VAL A 795 -18.99 24.74 -39.21
C VAL A 795 -19.25 23.44 -40.00
N SER A 796 -19.79 22.30 -39.48
CA SER A 796 -20.43 21.94 -38.17
C SER A 796 -20.19 20.47 -37.72
N GLY A 797 -20.77 20.05 -36.57
CA GLY A 797 -20.98 18.65 -36.14
C GLY A 797 -22.46 18.32 -35.82
N ALA A 798 -22.69 17.25 -35.02
CA ALA A 798 -23.97 16.56 -34.70
C ALA A 798 -24.55 15.64 -35.82
N GLY A 799 -25.34 14.60 -35.54
CA GLY A 799 -25.59 13.92 -34.25
C GLY A 799 -26.90 13.10 -34.16
N GLY A 800 -26.81 11.77 -34.02
CA GLY A 800 -27.80 10.90 -33.34
C GLY A 800 -28.86 10.12 -34.17
N ALA A 801 -29.22 8.95 -33.60
CA ALA A 801 -30.53 8.24 -33.65
C ALA A 801 -30.90 7.20 -34.77
N THR A 802 -31.15 5.97 -34.29
CA THR A 802 -32.25 5.00 -34.63
C THR A 802 -32.31 4.23 -35.97
N GLY A 803 -32.75 2.96 -35.85
CA GLY A 803 -33.13 2.04 -36.95
C GLY A 803 -31.98 1.14 -37.46
N GLY A 804 -32.19 -0.12 -37.86
CA GLY A 804 -33.38 -0.97 -37.82
C GLY A 804 -33.39 -2.00 -38.96
N GLU A 805 -33.61 -3.30 -38.66
CA GLU A 805 -33.74 -4.42 -39.64
C GLU A 805 -32.46 -4.72 -40.49
N GLY A 806 -32.27 -5.89 -41.12
CA GLY A 806 -32.97 -7.18 -41.00
C GLY A 806 -32.64 -8.18 -42.13
N ALA A 807 -32.03 -9.34 -41.79
CA ALA A 807 -31.81 -10.52 -42.67
C ALA A 807 -30.94 -10.29 -43.95
N THR A 808 -30.60 -11.26 -44.84
CA THR A 808 -30.98 -12.69 -45.04
C THR A 808 -29.86 -13.47 -45.77
N GLY A 809 -29.69 -14.77 -45.48
CA GLY A 809 -29.13 -15.79 -46.41
C GLY A 809 -27.60 -15.79 -46.71
N GLY A 810 -27.01 -16.89 -47.23
CA GLY A 810 -27.55 -18.25 -47.41
C GLY A 810 -26.70 -19.17 -48.32
N GLY A 811 -26.64 -20.48 -48.03
CA GLY A 811 -25.92 -21.52 -48.82
C GLY A 811 -24.40 -21.58 -48.57
N GLY A 812 -23.66 -22.66 -48.88
CA GLY A 812 -24.01 -24.01 -49.35
C GLY A 812 -22.71 -24.74 -49.80
N VAL A 813 -22.25 -25.85 -49.19
CA VAL A 813 -22.70 -27.27 -49.28
C VAL A 813 -21.89 -28.13 -50.30
N THR A 814 -21.40 -29.29 -49.83
CA THR A 814 -20.85 -30.50 -50.53
C THR A 814 -19.49 -30.51 -51.25
N GLY A 815 -18.83 -31.69 -51.17
CA GLY A 815 -17.73 -32.19 -52.02
C GLY A 815 -16.38 -32.35 -51.29
N GLY A 816 -15.72 -33.52 -51.25
CA GLY A 816 -16.07 -34.88 -51.72
C GLY A 816 -14.84 -35.81 -51.72
N ASP A 817 -15.05 -37.14 -51.53
CA ASP A 817 -14.09 -38.26 -51.72
C ASP A 817 -12.81 -38.32 -50.83
N GLY A 818 -12.24 -39.48 -50.47
CA GLY A 818 -12.72 -40.88 -50.51
C GLY A 818 -11.58 -41.94 -50.54
N VAL A 819 -11.80 -43.12 -49.90
CA VAL A 819 -11.08 -44.43 -50.11
C VAL A 819 -9.57 -44.51 -49.70
N THR A 820 -8.94 -45.56 -49.13
CA THR A 820 -9.20 -46.78 -48.30
C THR A 820 -7.83 -47.24 -47.70
N GLY A 821 -7.65 -48.13 -46.71
CA GLY A 821 -8.59 -48.91 -45.88
C GLY A 821 -8.15 -50.38 -45.63
N GLY A 822 -7.50 -50.70 -44.49
CA GLY A 822 -7.04 -52.04 -44.07
C GLY A 822 -5.55 -52.07 -43.65
N ALA A 823 -5.02 -53.03 -42.87
CA ALA A 823 -5.61 -54.13 -42.08
C ALA A 823 -4.60 -54.59 -40.97
N GLY A 824 -5.02 -55.47 -40.03
CA GLY A 824 -4.13 -56.12 -39.04
C GLY A 824 -3.25 -57.25 -39.64
N PRO A 825 -2.46 -58.02 -38.84
CA PRO A 825 -2.75 -58.46 -37.48
C PRO A 825 -1.56 -58.29 -36.48
N GLY A 826 -1.56 -59.02 -35.36
CA GLY A 826 -0.39 -59.17 -34.47
C GLY A 826 -0.42 -60.47 -33.65
N ALA A 827 0.72 -60.90 -33.10
CA ALA A 827 0.86 -61.97 -32.09
C ALA A 827 2.31 -62.08 -31.52
N GLY A 828 2.46 -62.08 -30.19
CA GLY A 828 3.64 -62.59 -29.45
C GLY A 828 5.00 -61.88 -29.66
N ALA A 829 6.08 -62.26 -28.96
CA ALA A 829 6.23 -62.90 -27.63
C ALA A 829 7.72 -62.86 -27.21
N GLU A 830 8.00 -62.78 -25.89
CA GLU A 830 9.33 -63.01 -25.24
C GLU A 830 10.46 -62.00 -25.63
N ASP A 831 11.54 -61.76 -24.87
CA ASP A 831 12.05 -62.36 -23.62
C ASP A 831 12.67 -61.28 -22.68
N ALA A 832 13.19 -61.67 -21.51
CA ALA A 832 13.84 -60.87 -20.45
C ALA A 832 15.15 -60.14 -20.89
N GLY A 833 15.69 -59.17 -20.15
CA GLY A 833 15.32 -58.59 -18.85
C GLY A 833 16.46 -58.67 -17.80
N SER A 834 16.72 -57.61 -17.01
CA SER A 834 17.63 -57.69 -15.85
C SER A 834 17.50 -56.52 -14.84
N ARG A 835 17.08 -56.86 -13.61
CA ARG A 835 17.52 -56.34 -12.30
C ARG A 835 17.77 -54.82 -12.10
N ARG A 836 17.04 -54.26 -11.14
CA ARG A 836 17.53 -54.15 -9.74
C ARG A 836 16.38 -54.07 -8.73
N GLN A 837 16.62 -54.61 -7.54
CA GLN A 837 15.72 -54.53 -6.38
C GLN A 837 16.19 -53.45 -5.39
N GLU A 838 15.21 -52.89 -4.70
CA GLU A 838 15.13 -52.64 -3.25
C GLU A 838 16.42 -52.62 -2.40
N PHE A 839 16.54 -51.59 -1.56
CA PHE A 839 16.82 -51.74 -0.11
C PHE A 839 16.32 -50.47 0.62
N GLY A 840 16.08 -50.53 1.94
CA GLY A 840 15.58 -49.36 2.68
C GLY A 840 15.75 -49.39 4.20
N SER A 841 15.28 -48.29 4.83
CA SER A 841 15.02 -48.04 6.27
C SER A 841 16.18 -47.92 7.30
N SER A 842 16.19 -46.76 7.99
CA SER A 842 16.69 -46.50 9.38
C SER A 842 18.22 -46.59 9.67
N VAL A 843 18.85 -45.94 10.67
CA VAL A 843 18.54 -45.07 11.85
C VAL A 843 19.65 -43.95 11.91
N GLY A 844 19.60 -42.77 12.55
CA GLY A 844 18.65 -42.01 13.40
C GLY A 844 18.80 -40.49 13.08
N GLU A 845 18.46 -39.46 13.87
CA GLU A 845 18.10 -39.21 15.29
C GLU A 845 19.22 -38.71 16.26
N GLU A 846 19.39 -37.38 16.32
CA GLU A 846 19.82 -36.50 17.44
C GLU A 846 19.88 -35.05 16.90
N ALA A 847 19.59 -33.94 17.59
CA ALA A 847 18.79 -33.67 18.80
C ALA A 847 18.22 -32.21 18.70
N LYS A 848 17.26 -31.82 19.54
CA LYS A 848 16.61 -30.48 19.55
C LYS A 848 17.15 -29.55 20.64
#